data_AF-A0A1H7M931-F1
#
_entry.id   AF-A0A1H7M931-F1
#
_cell.length_a   1.000
_cell.length_b   1.000
_cell.length_c   1.000
_cell.angle_alpha   90.00
_cell.angle_beta   90.00
_cell.angle_gamma   90.00
#
_symmetry.space_group_name_H-M   'P 1'
#
loop_
_entity.id
_entity.type
_entity.pdbx_description
1 polymer ?
#
loop_
_entity_poly.entity_id
_entity_poly.type
_entity_poly.pdbx_seq_one_letter_code
_entity_poly.pdbx_strand_id
1 'polypeptide(L)'
;MIIGTAGHIDHGKTTLVRALTGVDTDRLPEEKRRGISIELGYAYLHAPDGVSLGFVDVPGHERLLHTMLAGATGIDHALLVVAADDGVMPQTREHLAVVALLGVREATVAITKIDRIDEALREARLAEVRAGIAALLAPTPLAGAPMLAVSATTGEGIDALRERLLEVARQEHAREEGLAFRLAVDRSFSLSGVGTVVTGTVFSGTVRIGDELRVVPGNRTVRVRGIHAQNQQAESAHAGQRCALALAGVAKDEMHRGDWVCTPGIALSTDRIDVLLTLWPDEARPLRSGTTVHAHLGASDVMASLALLDRDALAPGETALAQLVLKEAVGAWHGDRGVLRDASATRTVAGVRVLDPFAPVRYRRTPERLRTLAAWAIEDRTARVAALLHNAPLGMDTARTAQALSLSDEAAVPLPGDAVRIEHTAIAQSHLDALEEQIAGRLADFHRTAPDEVGPDARRLKRLAGPRADDSLWRHALDDLVARGALVRSGTWLHLPDHAARLNEAEQKLAQKLLPKLADGGFDPPWVRDLAKDCAASEPMVRQTLASLARRGEAFQVVKDLYYPLATVERLAIIARDCLDGPEGLQAASFRDATGLGRKRAIQLLEFFDRVGYTRRVKDTHLLRPDTSLFGARP
;
A
#
# COMPACT_ATOMS: atom_id res chain seq x y z
N MET A 1 -27.88 -6.74 -2.30
CA MET A 1 -27.89 -5.51 -1.46
C MET A 1 -28.10 -5.91 -0.01
N ILE A 2 -27.18 -5.53 0.87
CA ILE A 2 -27.28 -5.70 2.31
C ILE A 2 -27.86 -4.42 2.90
N ILE A 3 -28.96 -4.57 3.64
CA ILE A 3 -29.70 -3.50 4.30
C ILE A 3 -29.45 -3.60 5.81
N GLY A 4 -28.87 -2.56 6.41
CA GLY A 4 -28.78 -2.46 7.86
C GLY A 4 -29.98 -1.73 8.45
N THR A 5 -30.65 -2.33 9.43
CA THR A 5 -31.70 -1.63 10.17
C THR A 5 -31.07 -0.70 11.22
N ALA A 6 -31.59 0.52 11.33
CA ALA A 6 -31.14 1.51 12.29
C ALA A 6 -32.34 2.17 12.95
N GLY A 7 -32.30 2.42 14.26
CA GLY A 7 -33.38 3.11 14.97
C GLY A 7 -33.45 2.76 16.44
N HIS A 8 -34.21 3.54 17.21
CA HIS A 8 -34.38 3.35 18.65
C HIS A 8 -34.96 1.97 19.00
N ILE A 9 -34.73 1.53 20.24
CA ILE A 9 -35.39 0.35 20.82
C ILE A 9 -36.92 0.54 20.70
N ASP A 10 -37.65 -0.56 20.51
CA ASP A 10 -39.12 -0.57 20.41
C ASP A 10 -39.75 0.25 19.29
N HIS A 11 -38.96 0.76 18.33
CA HIS A 11 -39.48 1.36 17.10
C HIS A 11 -39.93 0.31 16.05
N GLY A 12 -39.83 -0.98 16.37
CA GLY A 12 -40.36 -2.07 15.51
C GLY A 12 -39.42 -2.53 14.39
N LYS A 13 -38.10 -2.40 14.54
CA LYS A 13 -37.09 -2.88 13.56
C LYS A 13 -37.29 -4.37 13.23
N THR A 14 -37.24 -5.23 14.23
CA THR A 14 -37.40 -6.70 14.11
C THR A 14 -38.76 -7.07 13.55
N THR A 15 -39.83 -6.42 14.03
CA THR A 15 -41.19 -6.63 13.52
C THR A 15 -41.32 -6.26 12.04
N LEU A 16 -40.68 -5.17 11.62
CA LEU A 16 -40.67 -4.72 10.23
C LEU A 16 -39.88 -5.70 9.34
N VAL A 17 -38.71 -6.16 9.78
CA VAL A 17 -37.91 -7.18 9.07
C VAL A 17 -38.73 -8.47 8.90
N ARG A 18 -39.43 -8.90 9.94
CA ARG A 18 -40.34 -10.05 9.88
C ARG A 18 -41.49 -9.84 8.90
N ALA A 19 -42.10 -8.65 8.88
CA ALA A 19 -43.16 -8.33 7.91
C ALA A 19 -42.65 -8.33 6.46
N LEU A 20 -41.41 -7.90 6.24
CA LEU A 20 -40.79 -7.87 4.91
C LEU A 20 -40.35 -9.25 4.43
N THR A 21 -39.81 -10.09 5.31
CA THR A 21 -39.09 -11.33 4.95
C THR A 21 -39.78 -12.61 5.39
N GLY A 22 -40.72 -12.54 6.34
CA GLY A 22 -41.30 -13.70 7.03
C GLY A 22 -40.39 -14.35 8.08
N VAL A 23 -39.16 -13.87 8.27
CA VAL A 23 -38.17 -14.47 9.18
C VAL A 23 -38.14 -13.70 10.51
N ASP A 24 -38.17 -14.45 11.61
CA ASP A 24 -37.94 -13.94 12.96
C ASP A 24 -36.43 -13.84 13.24
N THR A 25 -35.93 -12.61 13.44
CA THR A 25 -34.51 -12.34 13.64
C THR A 25 -34.04 -12.57 15.07
N ASP A 26 -34.94 -12.50 16.06
CA ASP A 26 -34.64 -12.79 17.45
C ASP A 26 -34.56 -14.31 17.64
N ARG A 27 -33.36 -14.83 17.90
CA ARG A 27 -33.10 -16.28 17.98
C ARG A 27 -32.90 -16.75 19.41
N LEU A 28 -32.39 -15.90 20.28
CA LEU A 28 -32.09 -16.26 21.66
C LEU A 28 -33.37 -16.27 22.52
N PRO A 29 -33.54 -17.24 23.43
CA PRO A 29 -34.66 -17.25 24.37
C PRO A 29 -34.74 -15.98 25.22
N GLU A 30 -33.61 -15.33 25.48
CA GLU A 30 -33.54 -14.06 26.22
C GLU A 30 -34.04 -12.87 25.42
N GLU A 31 -33.76 -12.80 24.12
CA GLU A 31 -34.27 -11.77 23.20
C GLU A 31 -35.80 -11.81 23.17
N LYS A 32 -36.38 -13.01 22.99
CA LYS A 32 -37.84 -13.21 22.96
C LYS A 32 -38.53 -12.88 24.28
N ARG A 33 -37.86 -13.13 25.41
CA ARG A 33 -38.41 -12.85 26.74
C ARG A 33 -38.41 -11.35 27.06
N ARG A 34 -37.38 -10.63 26.61
CA ARG A 34 -37.19 -9.20 26.93
C ARG A 34 -37.68 -8.25 25.83
N GLY A 35 -37.97 -8.75 24.62
CA GLY A 35 -38.37 -7.91 23.49
C GLY A 35 -37.24 -7.05 22.93
N ILE A 36 -35.97 -7.42 23.19
CA ILE A 36 -34.78 -6.68 22.75
C ILE A 36 -33.85 -7.61 21.97
N SER A 37 -33.37 -7.17 20.81
CA SER A 37 -32.33 -7.89 20.07
C SER A 37 -30.97 -7.69 20.74
N ILE A 38 -30.23 -8.78 20.95
CA ILE A 38 -28.96 -8.85 21.67
C ILE A 38 -27.82 -9.16 20.68
N GLU A 39 -28.03 -10.13 19.80
CA GLU A 39 -27.13 -10.45 18.70
C GLU A 39 -27.59 -9.84 17.37
N LEU A 40 -26.71 -9.85 16.37
CA LEU A 40 -27.08 -9.48 15.00
C LEU A 40 -28.05 -10.51 14.42
N GLY A 41 -29.25 -10.04 14.09
CA GLY A 41 -30.26 -10.82 13.39
C GLY A 41 -30.03 -10.76 11.87
N TYR A 42 -30.33 -11.85 11.17
CA TYR A 42 -30.19 -11.89 9.71
C TYR A 42 -31.40 -12.53 9.07
N ALA A 43 -31.95 -11.84 8.07
CA ALA A 43 -33.08 -12.28 7.28
C ALA A 43 -32.83 -11.99 5.80
N TYR A 44 -33.41 -12.80 4.91
CA TYR A 44 -33.22 -12.65 3.48
C TYR A 44 -34.57 -12.63 2.77
N LEU A 45 -34.69 -11.76 1.77
CA LEU A 45 -35.77 -11.76 0.80
C LEU A 45 -35.18 -12.06 -0.57
N HIS A 46 -35.71 -13.07 -1.25
CA HIS A 46 -35.32 -13.43 -2.61
C HIS A 46 -36.46 -13.05 -3.56
N ALA A 47 -36.19 -12.15 -4.49
CA ALA A 47 -37.14 -11.79 -5.53
C ALA A 47 -37.06 -12.78 -6.71
N PRO A 48 -38.17 -12.98 -7.45
CA PRO A 48 -38.21 -13.93 -8.58
C PRO A 48 -37.25 -13.61 -9.73
N ASP A 49 -36.84 -12.34 -9.85
CA ASP A 49 -35.90 -11.84 -10.86
C ASP A 49 -34.42 -12.09 -10.49
N GLY A 50 -34.15 -12.82 -9.39
CA GLY A 50 -32.81 -13.15 -8.92
C GLY A 50 -32.18 -12.09 -8.01
N VAL A 51 -32.84 -10.95 -7.79
CA VAL A 51 -32.40 -9.93 -6.83
C VAL A 51 -32.62 -10.45 -5.41
N SER A 52 -31.66 -10.21 -4.52
CA SER A 52 -31.79 -10.56 -3.10
C SER A 52 -31.45 -9.40 -2.19
N LEU A 53 -32.32 -9.22 -1.18
CA LEU A 53 -32.12 -8.30 -0.07
C LEU A 53 -31.68 -9.11 1.16
N GLY A 54 -30.56 -8.74 1.76
CA GLY A 54 -30.14 -9.26 3.05
C GLY A 54 -30.34 -8.21 4.12
N PHE A 55 -31.16 -8.48 5.13
CA PHE A 55 -31.37 -7.59 6.27
C PHE A 55 -30.44 -7.98 7.41
N VAL A 56 -29.70 -6.99 7.92
CA VAL A 56 -28.94 -7.09 9.18
C VAL A 56 -29.74 -6.31 10.22
N ASP A 57 -30.36 -7.05 11.13
CA ASP A 57 -31.10 -6.49 12.24
C ASP A 57 -30.13 -6.16 13.37
N VAL A 58 -29.92 -4.86 13.58
CA VAL A 58 -28.91 -4.35 14.49
C VAL A 58 -29.55 -4.05 15.85
N PRO A 59 -28.93 -4.50 16.97
CA PRO A 59 -29.43 -4.19 18.30
C PRO A 59 -29.42 -2.67 18.54
N GLY A 60 -30.55 -2.14 19.02
CA GLY A 60 -30.72 -0.69 19.18
C GLY A 60 -30.18 -0.09 20.49
N HIS A 61 -29.52 -0.89 21.32
CA HIS A 61 -29.12 -0.51 22.67
C HIS A 61 -27.68 0.04 22.70
N GLU A 62 -27.46 1.13 23.44
CA GLU A 62 -26.16 1.82 23.59
C GLU A 62 -24.98 0.87 23.90
N ARG A 63 -25.15 -0.06 24.85
CA ARG A 63 -24.15 -1.07 25.23
C ARG A 63 -23.80 -2.09 24.13
N LEU A 64 -24.61 -2.19 23.06
CA LEU A 64 -24.45 -3.15 21.98
C LEU A 64 -23.96 -2.51 20.67
N LEU A 65 -23.49 -1.25 20.71
CA LEU A 65 -22.95 -0.58 19.53
C LEU A 65 -21.71 -1.28 18.93
N HIS A 66 -20.90 -1.96 19.74
CA HIS A 66 -19.79 -2.78 19.22
C HIS A 66 -20.32 -3.96 18.36
N THR A 67 -21.47 -4.53 18.74
CA THR A 67 -22.17 -5.56 17.97
C THR A 67 -22.75 -4.97 16.69
N MET A 68 -23.35 -3.77 16.77
CA MET A 68 -23.78 -3.00 15.59
C MET A 68 -22.65 -2.79 14.61
N LEU A 69 -21.52 -2.24 15.07
CA LEU A 69 -20.41 -1.84 14.20
C LEU A 69 -19.89 -3.01 13.36
N ALA A 70 -19.74 -4.18 13.98
CA ALA A 70 -19.32 -5.38 13.26
C ALA A 70 -20.33 -5.84 12.19
N GLY A 71 -21.63 -5.73 12.47
CA GLY A 71 -22.69 -6.06 11.50
C GLY A 71 -22.95 -4.98 10.47
N ALA A 72 -22.55 -3.75 10.78
CA ALA A 72 -22.73 -2.59 9.91
C ALA A 72 -21.67 -2.49 8.81
N THR A 73 -20.59 -3.26 8.94
CA THR A 73 -19.57 -3.36 7.91
C THR A 73 -20.08 -4.18 6.72
N GLY A 74 -20.10 -3.56 5.55
CA GLY A 74 -20.69 -4.14 4.33
C GLY A 74 -22.19 -3.87 4.16
N ILE A 75 -22.77 -2.91 4.91
CA ILE A 75 -24.09 -2.35 4.57
C ILE A 75 -23.95 -1.53 3.29
N ASP A 76 -24.78 -1.83 2.30
CA ASP A 76 -24.94 -1.04 1.08
C ASP A 76 -25.94 0.11 1.34
N HIS A 77 -27.06 -0.22 1.99
CA HIS A 77 -28.21 0.69 2.19
C HIS A 77 -28.72 0.71 3.63
N ALA A 78 -29.08 1.88 4.16
CA ALA A 78 -29.63 1.99 5.50
C ALA A 78 -31.16 2.02 5.52
N LEU A 79 -31.79 1.22 6.39
CA LEU A 79 -33.21 1.31 6.70
C LEU A 79 -33.41 1.96 8.06
N LEU A 80 -33.70 3.27 8.07
CA LEU A 80 -33.92 4.04 9.30
C LEU A 80 -35.38 3.90 9.76
N VAL A 81 -35.57 3.28 10.92
CA VAL A 81 -36.89 2.97 11.49
C VAL A 81 -37.22 3.96 12.60
N VAL A 82 -38.29 4.73 12.40
CA VAL A 82 -38.76 5.76 13.33
C VAL A 82 -40.23 5.53 13.63
N ALA A 83 -40.60 5.37 14.88
CA ALA A 83 -42.00 5.17 15.23
C ALA A 83 -42.78 6.50 15.14
N ALA A 84 -44.00 6.45 14.62
CA ALA A 84 -44.87 7.61 14.48
C ALA A 84 -45.34 8.15 15.84
N ASP A 85 -45.43 7.31 16.87
CA ASP A 85 -45.82 7.68 18.23
C ASP A 85 -44.69 8.46 18.93
N ASP A 86 -43.45 8.00 18.84
CA ASP A 86 -42.30 8.61 19.54
C ASP A 86 -41.57 9.70 18.72
N GLY A 87 -41.46 9.52 17.41
CA GLY A 87 -40.65 10.38 16.55
C GLY A 87 -39.14 10.13 16.73
N VAL A 88 -38.32 11.17 16.52
CA VAL A 88 -36.84 11.04 16.57
C VAL A 88 -36.35 10.94 18.01
N MET A 89 -35.73 9.81 18.33
CA MET A 89 -35.20 9.50 19.67
C MET A 89 -33.65 9.54 19.71
N PRO A 90 -33.01 9.63 20.89
CA PRO A 90 -31.55 9.71 21.02
C PRO A 90 -30.79 8.59 20.29
N GLN A 91 -31.23 7.34 20.40
CA GLN A 91 -30.59 6.21 19.70
C GLN A 91 -30.79 6.27 18.18
N THR A 92 -31.87 6.90 17.69
CA THR A 92 -32.03 7.18 16.25
C THR A 92 -30.92 8.10 15.76
N ARG A 93 -30.57 9.13 16.53
CA ARG A 93 -29.44 10.03 16.22
C ARG A 93 -28.11 9.31 16.26
N GLU A 94 -27.90 8.46 17.26
CA GLU A 94 -26.66 7.69 17.41
C GLU A 94 -26.44 6.68 16.28
N HIS A 95 -27.47 5.91 15.91
CA HIS A 95 -27.37 4.98 14.79
C HIS A 95 -27.17 5.71 13.46
N LEU A 96 -27.84 6.85 13.27
CA LEU A 96 -27.60 7.69 12.09
C LEU A 96 -26.14 8.14 12.03
N ALA A 97 -25.57 8.58 13.15
CA ALA A 97 -24.17 8.98 13.20
C ALA A 97 -23.25 7.84 12.78
N VAL A 98 -23.48 6.63 13.29
CA VAL A 98 -22.70 5.45 12.90
C VAL A 98 -22.84 5.15 11.41
N VAL A 99 -24.07 5.09 10.89
CA VAL A 99 -24.34 4.79 9.47
C VAL A 99 -23.71 5.83 8.54
N ALA A 100 -23.86 7.12 8.86
CA ALA A 100 -23.30 8.21 8.07
C ALA A 100 -21.77 8.22 8.12
N LEU A 101 -21.15 7.95 9.28
CA LEU A 101 -19.70 7.89 9.44
C LEU A 101 -19.07 6.62 8.83
N LEU A 102 -19.82 5.51 8.76
CA LEU A 102 -19.50 4.35 7.92
C LEU A 102 -19.61 4.68 6.42
N GLY A 103 -20.02 5.89 6.06
CA GLY A 103 -20.07 6.41 4.70
C GLY A 103 -21.24 5.91 3.87
N VAL A 104 -22.26 5.26 4.47
CA VAL A 104 -23.46 4.84 3.75
C VAL A 104 -24.11 6.10 3.14
N ARG A 105 -24.33 6.09 1.82
CA ARG A 105 -24.82 7.25 1.06
C ARG A 105 -26.31 7.14 0.70
N GLU A 106 -26.87 5.94 0.79
CA GLU A 106 -28.27 5.69 0.46
C GLU A 106 -29.05 5.16 1.67
N ALA A 107 -30.26 5.66 1.84
CA ALA A 107 -31.15 5.25 2.91
C ALA A 107 -32.62 5.28 2.49
N THR A 108 -33.43 4.52 3.22
CA THR A 108 -34.88 4.62 3.19
C THR A 108 -35.36 4.71 4.63
N VAL A 109 -36.32 5.60 4.86
CA VAL A 109 -36.91 5.81 6.19
C VAL A 109 -38.26 5.10 6.23
N ALA A 110 -38.43 4.21 7.21
CA ALA A 110 -39.71 3.60 7.53
C ALA A 110 -40.29 4.26 8.79
N ILE A 111 -41.39 5.01 8.62
CA ILE A 111 -42.16 5.59 9.72
C ILE A 111 -43.16 4.53 10.19
N THR A 112 -42.85 3.83 11.29
CA THR A 112 -43.58 2.67 11.79
C THR A 112 -44.72 3.05 12.75
N LYS A 113 -45.56 2.07 13.10
CA LYS A 113 -46.64 2.19 14.10
C LYS A 113 -47.71 3.24 13.75
N ILE A 114 -47.96 3.47 12.47
CA ILE A 114 -49.02 4.39 12.02
C ILE A 114 -50.43 3.95 12.45
N ASP A 115 -50.60 2.66 12.72
CA ASP A 115 -51.82 2.05 13.26
C ASP A 115 -52.15 2.51 14.69
N ARG A 116 -51.16 3.04 15.43
CA ARG A 116 -51.36 3.57 16.78
C ARG A 116 -51.83 5.03 16.79
N ILE A 117 -51.82 5.69 15.62
CA ILE A 117 -52.18 7.08 15.51
C ILE A 117 -53.63 7.18 15.04
N ASP A 118 -54.43 7.94 15.78
CA ASP A 118 -55.82 8.24 15.43
C ASP A 118 -55.92 8.79 14.01
N GLU A 119 -56.86 8.26 13.22
CA GLU A 119 -57.05 8.60 11.80
C GLU A 119 -57.11 10.11 11.56
N ALA A 120 -57.85 10.83 12.42
CA ALA A 120 -58.03 12.28 12.32
C ALA A 120 -56.75 13.09 12.56
N LEU A 121 -55.78 12.53 13.29
CA LEU A 121 -54.52 13.19 13.64
C LEU A 121 -53.31 12.65 12.85
N ARG A 122 -53.50 11.56 12.08
CA ARG A 122 -52.41 10.82 11.43
C ARG A 122 -51.61 11.70 10.49
N GLU A 123 -52.26 12.43 9.59
CA GLU A 123 -51.57 13.31 8.63
C GLU A 123 -50.73 14.38 9.32
N ALA A 124 -51.29 15.04 10.35
CA ALA A 124 -50.57 16.06 11.12
C ALA A 124 -49.35 15.47 11.85
N ARG A 125 -49.51 14.30 12.49
CA ARG A 125 -48.42 13.63 13.20
C ARG A 125 -47.33 13.15 12.24
N LEU A 126 -47.71 12.58 11.08
CA LEU A 126 -46.75 12.17 10.06
C LEU A 126 -45.97 13.37 9.50
N ALA A 127 -46.63 14.50 9.28
CA ALA A 127 -45.95 15.73 8.83
C ALA A 127 -44.91 16.21 9.86
N GLU A 128 -45.26 16.21 11.15
CA GLU A 128 -44.34 16.55 12.25
C GLU A 128 -43.12 15.62 12.29
N VAL A 129 -43.36 14.29 12.27
CA VAL A 129 -42.30 13.29 12.32
C VAL A 129 -41.40 13.38 11.08
N ARG A 130 -41.98 13.55 9.89
CA ARG A 130 -41.20 13.75 8.63
C ARG A 130 -40.31 14.98 8.71
N ALA A 131 -40.81 16.10 9.24
CA ALA A 131 -40.01 17.30 9.43
C ALA A 131 -38.85 17.07 10.40
N GLY A 132 -39.09 16.37 11.51
CA GLY A 132 -38.05 16.00 12.48
C GLY A 132 -36.96 15.11 11.87
N ILE A 133 -37.36 14.12 11.06
CA ILE A 133 -36.42 13.24 10.35
C ILE A 133 -35.66 14.01 9.27
N ALA A 134 -36.32 14.87 8.50
CA ALA A 134 -35.66 15.67 7.47
C ALA A 134 -34.59 16.59 8.06
N ALA A 135 -34.88 17.24 9.19
CA ALA A 135 -33.91 18.06 9.92
C ALA A 135 -32.72 17.23 10.43
N LEU A 136 -32.98 15.99 10.88
CA LEU A 136 -31.95 15.07 11.34
C LEU A 136 -31.02 14.60 10.19
N LEU A 137 -31.57 14.35 9.01
CA LEU A 137 -30.81 13.85 7.84
C LEU A 137 -30.09 14.96 7.08
N ALA A 138 -30.56 16.20 7.14
CA ALA A 138 -30.03 17.35 6.41
C ALA A 138 -28.50 17.55 6.48
N PRO A 139 -27.82 17.39 7.63
CA PRO A 139 -26.36 17.56 7.71
C PRO A 139 -25.56 16.34 7.24
N THR A 140 -26.22 15.29 6.74
CA THR A 140 -25.60 14.01 6.37
C THR A 140 -25.73 13.74 4.87
N PRO A 141 -24.94 12.79 4.31
CA PRO A 141 -25.13 12.33 2.93
C PRO A 141 -26.51 11.73 2.64
N LEU A 142 -27.30 11.43 3.68
CA LEU A 142 -28.62 10.81 3.58
C LEU A 142 -29.77 11.83 3.47
N ALA A 143 -29.45 13.11 3.25
CA ALA A 143 -30.44 14.15 3.03
C ALA A 143 -31.36 13.79 1.85
N GLY A 144 -32.67 13.96 2.02
CA GLY A 144 -33.66 13.65 0.98
C GLY A 144 -34.01 12.16 0.86
N ALA A 145 -33.58 11.30 1.80
CA ALA A 145 -33.98 9.89 1.82
C ALA A 145 -35.51 9.72 1.76
N PRO A 146 -36.04 8.82 0.91
CA PRO A 146 -37.47 8.55 0.83
C PRO A 146 -38.04 8.09 2.17
N MET A 147 -39.19 8.66 2.56
CA MET A 147 -39.86 8.36 3.82
C MET A 147 -41.22 7.70 3.58
N LEU A 148 -41.35 6.43 3.96
CA LEU A 148 -42.58 5.65 3.79
C LEU A 148 -43.23 5.39 5.15
N ALA A 149 -44.53 5.64 5.23
CA ALA A 149 -45.36 5.32 6.39
C ALA A 149 -45.78 3.84 6.30
N VAL A 150 -45.56 3.08 7.38
CA VAL A 150 -45.84 1.64 7.40
C VAL A 150 -46.43 1.18 8.73
N SER A 151 -47.27 0.15 8.67
CA SER A 151 -47.65 -0.64 9.84
C SER A 151 -47.34 -2.11 9.60
N ALA A 152 -46.43 -2.66 10.40
CA ALA A 152 -46.14 -4.09 10.37
C ALA A 152 -47.29 -4.94 10.94
N THR A 153 -48.22 -4.34 11.69
CA THR A 153 -49.39 -5.00 12.28
C THR A 153 -50.51 -5.17 11.25
N THR A 154 -50.84 -4.09 10.53
CA THR A 154 -51.94 -4.11 9.53
C THR A 154 -51.47 -4.53 8.15
N GLY A 155 -50.17 -4.45 7.87
CA GLY A 155 -49.57 -4.66 6.54
C GLY A 155 -49.54 -3.40 5.68
N GLU A 156 -50.12 -2.29 6.14
CA GLU A 156 -50.16 -1.03 5.40
C GLU A 156 -48.74 -0.53 5.06
N GLY A 157 -48.52 -0.17 3.80
CA GLY A 157 -47.26 0.38 3.30
C GLY A 157 -46.08 -0.61 3.18
N ILE A 158 -46.23 -1.86 3.64
CA ILE A 158 -45.14 -2.86 3.62
C ILE A 158 -44.75 -3.25 2.19
N ASP A 159 -45.72 -3.43 1.30
CA ASP A 159 -45.44 -3.79 -0.10
C ASP A 159 -44.76 -2.64 -0.85
N ALA A 160 -45.19 -1.39 -0.64
CA ALA A 160 -44.54 -0.22 -1.22
C ALA A 160 -43.08 -0.06 -0.72
N LEU A 161 -42.84 -0.32 0.58
CA LEU A 161 -41.48 -0.35 1.13
C LEU A 161 -40.65 -1.47 0.48
N ARG A 162 -41.22 -2.67 0.33
CA ARG A 162 -40.54 -3.81 -0.31
C ARG A 162 -40.15 -3.49 -1.74
N GLU A 163 -41.07 -2.95 -2.53
CA GLU A 163 -40.83 -2.57 -3.93
C GLU A 163 -39.74 -1.51 -4.02
N ARG A 164 -39.78 -0.48 -3.17
CA ARG A 164 -38.75 0.56 -3.14
C ARG A 164 -37.36 0.00 -2.85
N LEU A 165 -37.24 -0.91 -1.87
CA LEU A 165 -35.95 -1.53 -1.55
C LEU A 165 -35.45 -2.42 -2.69
N LEU A 166 -36.34 -3.10 -3.41
CA LEU A 166 -35.97 -3.88 -4.59
C LEU A 166 -35.55 -2.99 -5.77
N GLU A 167 -36.17 -1.83 -5.97
CA GLU A 167 -35.75 -0.85 -6.98
C GLU A 167 -34.32 -0.35 -6.74
N VAL A 168 -34.00 0.02 -5.50
CA VAL A 168 -32.64 0.45 -5.12
C VAL A 168 -31.63 -0.67 -5.39
N ALA A 169 -31.94 -1.91 -4.97
CA ALA A 169 -31.07 -3.06 -5.19
C ALA A 169 -30.81 -3.38 -6.68
N ARG A 170 -31.71 -3.00 -7.57
CA ARG A 170 -31.54 -3.13 -9.04
C ARG A 170 -30.63 -2.05 -9.61
N GLN A 171 -30.65 -0.84 -9.04
CA GLN A 171 -29.82 0.28 -9.49
C GLN A 171 -28.35 0.13 -9.06
N GLU A 172 -28.10 -0.45 -7.89
CA GLU A 172 -26.74 -0.68 -7.36
C GLU A 172 -25.92 -1.76 -8.09
N HIS A 173 -26.47 -2.47 -9.08
CA HIS A 173 -25.87 -3.68 -9.64
C HIS A 173 -24.64 -3.48 -10.57
N ALA A 174 -23.96 -2.34 -10.51
CA ALA A 174 -22.65 -2.15 -11.13
C ALA A 174 -21.55 -2.63 -10.17
N ARG A 175 -21.33 -3.96 -10.11
CA ARG A 175 -20.25 -4.54 -9.30
C ARG A 175 -18.89 -4.15 -9.90
N GLU A 176 -17.96 -3.70 -9.06
CA GLU A 176 -16.57 -3.51 -9.47
C GLU A 176 -15.97 -4.87 -9.88
N GLU A 177 -15.78 -5.07 -11.18
CA GLU A 177 -15.16 -6.26 -11.73
C GLU A 177 -13.67 -6.35 -11.36
N GLY A 178 -13.15 -7.58 -11.30
CA GLY A 178 -11.73 -7.87 -11.09
C GLY A 178 -11.22 -7.86 -9.64
N LEU A 179 -12.08 -7.57 -8.66
CA LEU A 179 -11.70 -7.64 -7.24
C LEU A 179 -11.54 -9.10 -6.77
N ALA A 180 -10.51 -9.35 -5.98
CA ALA A 180 -10.24 -10.63 -5.36
C ALA A 180 -11.20 -10.91 -4.19
N PHE A 181 -11.33 -12.19 -3.84
CA PHE A 181 -12.22 -12.61 -2.76
C PHE A 181 -11.72 -12.13 -1.39
N ARG A 182 -12.60 -11.51 -0.60
CA ARG A 182 -12.38 -11.23 0.83
C ARG A 182 -13.67 -11.29 1.62
N LEU A 183 -13.62 -11.95 2.77
CA LEU A 183 -14.72 -12.10 3.72
C LEU A 183 -14.28 -11.66 5.11
N ALA A 184 -15.06 -10.78 5.75
CA ALA A 184 -14.84 -10.37 7.13
C ALA A 184 -15.54 -11.35 8.08
N VAL A 185 -14.79 -11.98 8.98
CA VAL A 185 -15.31 -12.99 9.92
C VAL A 185 -16.07 -12.31 11.05
N ASP A 186 -17.35 -12.65 11.18
CA ASP A 186 -18.22 -12.17 12.25
C ASP A 186 -18.33 -13.17 13.42
N ARG A 187 -18.28 -14.48 13.13
CA ARG A 187 -18.35 -15.59 14.09
C ARG A 187 -17.62 -16.82 13.58
N SER A 188 -17.13 -17.64 14.51
CA SER A 188 -16.52 -18.94 14.25
C SER A 188 -17.14 -20.00 15.17
N PHE A 189 -17.41 -21.19 14.62
CA PHE A 189 -17.91 -22.34 15.39
C PHE A 189 -17.45 -23.65 14.76
N SER A 190 -17.58 -24.75 15.50
CA SER A 190 -17.25 -26.09 15.00
C SER A 190 -18.53 -26.89 14.82
N LEU A 191 -18.66 -27.58 13.68
CA LEU A 191 -19.72 -28.55 13.43
C LEU A 191 -19.13 -29.96 13.35
N SER A 192 -19.77 -30.92 14.02
CA SER A 192 -19.38 -32.33 13.97
C SER A 192 -19.39 -32.85 12.54
N GLY A 193 -18.32 -33.51 12.11
CA GLY A 193 -18.15 -34.03 10.75
C GLY A 193 -17.74 -33.00 9.68
N VAL A 194 -17.94 -31.69 9.92
CA VAL A 194 -17.60 -30.61 8.98
C VAL A 194 -16.27 -29.93 9.37
N GLY A 195 -16.04 -29.72 10.66
CA GLY A 195 -14.89 -28.99 11.20
C GLY A 195 -15.21 -27.52 11.51
N THR A 196 -14.20 -26.66 11.40
CA THR A 196 -14.32 -25.22 11.66
C THR A 196 -15.13 -24.55 10.56
N VAL A 197 -16.18 -23.84 10.97
CA VAL A 197 -17.03 -23.02 10.10
C VAL A 197 -16.94 -21.58 10.56
N VAL A 198 -16.69 -20.68 9.63
CA VAL A 198 -16.72 -19.23 9.88
C VAL A 198 -17.87 -18.60 9.13
N THR A 199 -18.57 -17.66 9.75
CA THR A 199 -19.58 -16.84 9.09
C THR A 199 -19.10 -15.42 8.93
N GLY A 200 -19.47 -14.79 7.82
CA GLY A 200 -19.06 -13.43 7.54
C GLY A 200 -19.66 -12.86 6.27
N THR A 201 -19.51 -11.55 6.09
CA THR A 201 -19.93 -10.85 4.89
C THR A 201 -18.82 -10.91 3.84
N VAL A 202 -19.15 -11.28 2.60
CA VAL A 202 -18.23 -11.22 1.46
C VAL A 202 -18.21 -9.78 0.95
N PHE A 203 -17.07 -9.11 1.08
CA PHE A 203 -16.90 -7.71 0.67
C PHE A 203 -16.58 -7.57 -0.82
N SER A 204 -15.82 -8.51 -1.37
CA SER A 204 -15.44 -8.46 -2.78
C SER A 204 -15.14 -9.85 -3.32
N GLY A 205 -15.10 -9.96 -4.65
CA GLY A 205 -14.74 -11.16 -5.39
C GLY A 205 -15.72 -12.32 -5.23
N THR A 206 -15.23 -13.50 -5.62
CA THR A 206 -15.99 -14.75 -5.60
C THR A 206 -15.10 -15.88 -5.09
N VAL A 207 -15.71 -16.84 -4.39
CA VAL A 207 -15.04 -18.05 -3.91
C VAL A 207 -15.82 -19.28 -4.32
N ARG A 208 -15.12 -20.38 -4.59
CA ARG A 208 -15.68 -21.70 -4.87
C ARG A 208 -15.19 -22.74 -3.86
N ILE A 209 -15.95 -23.83 -3.75
CA ILE A 209 -15.48 -25.00 -2.99
C ILE A 209 -14.16 -25.49 -3.59
N GLY A 210 -13.19 -25.75 -2.74
CA GLY A 210 -11.85 -26.21 -3.12
C GLY A 210 -10.80 -25.11 -3.17
N ASP A 211 -11.20 -23.83 -3.19
CA ASP A 211 -10.28 -22.69 -3.24
C ASP A 211 -9.38 -22.63 -1.99
N GLU A 212 -8.15 -22.14 -2.21
CA GLU A 212 -7.17 -21.87 -1.17
C GLU A 212 -7.17 -20.37 -0.82
N LEU A 213 -7.31 -20.07 0.46
CA LEU A 213 -7.44 -18.72 1.01
C LEU A 213 -6.43 -18.49 2.15
N ARG A 214 -6.24 -17.23 2.52
CA ARG A 214 -5.41 -16.79 3.65
C ARG A 214 -6.27 -16.17 4.75
N VAL A 215 -5.92 -16.47 6.00
CA VAL A 215 -6.44 -15.81 7.20
C VAL A 215 -5.50 -14.67 7.61
N VAL A 216 -6.06 -13.49 7.80
CA VAL A 216 -5.40 -12.22 8.16
C VAL A 216 -6.04 -11.70 9.45
N PRO A 217 -5.29 -11.14 10.44
CA PRO A 217 -3.93 -10.58 10.37
C PRO A 217 -2.77 -11.56 10.57
N GLY A 218 -3.05 -12.86 10.77
CA GLY A 218 -2.03 -13.90 10.77
C GLY A 218 -1.41 -14.10 9.39
N ASN A 219 -1.23 -15.35 8.96
CA ASN A 219 -0.88 -15.65 7.57
C ASN A 219 -1.22 -17.10 7.21
N ARG A 220 -2.27 -17.66 7.79
CA ARG A 220 -2.53 -19.10 7.68
C ARG A 220 -3.26 -19.42 6.39
N THR A 221 -2.79 -20.43 5.68
CA THR A 221 -3.48 -21.00 4.53
C THR A 221 -4.63 -21.89 4.98
N VAL A 222 -5.81 -21.70 4.40
CA VAL A 222 -7.01 -22.50 4.63
C VAL A 222 -7.64 -22.91 3.31
N ARG A 223 -8.34 -24.04 3.30
CA ARG A 223 -9.05 -24.53 2.11
C ARG A 223 -10.55 -24.59 2.34
N VAL A 224 -11.33 -24.13 1.36
CA VAL A 224 -12.79 -24.15 1.43
C VAL A 224 -13.31 -25.57 1.15
N ARG A 225 -14.01 -26.15 2.11
CA ARG A 225 -14.64 -27.49 2.01
C ARG A 225 -16.13 -27.45 1.70
N GLY A 226 -16.79 -26.35 2.05
CA GLY A 226 -18.23 -26.18 1.84
C GLY A 226 -18.62 -24.73 2.02
N ILE A 227 -19.67 -24.32 1.32
CA ILE A 227 -20.19 -22.95 1.32
C ILE A 227 -21.69 -23.01 1.57
N HIS A 228 -22.16 -22.17 2.49
CA HIS A 228 -23.58 -21.83 2.60
C HIS A 228 -23.73 -20.32 2.41
N ALA A 229 -24.31 -19.90 1.29
CA ALA A 229 -24.62 -18.50 1.01
C ALA A 229 -26.06 -18.22 1.46
N GLN A 230 -26.27 -17.20 2.31
CA GLN A 230 -27.60 -16.78 2.75
C GLN A 230 -28.45 -17.94 3.34
N ASN A 231 -27.81 -18.82 4.13
CA ASN A 231 -28.37 -20.06 4.71
C ASN A 231 -28.75 -21.17 3.71
N GLN A 232 -28.35 -21.09 2.45
CA GLN A 232 -28.55 -22.15 1.45
C GLN A 232 -27.20 -22.75 1.05
N GLN A 233 -27.16 -24.07 0.89
CA GLN A 233 -25.95 -24.74 0.39
C GLN A 233 -25.64 -24.26 -1.03
N ALA A 234 -24.38 -23.92 -1.30
CA ALA A 234 -23.95 -23.38 -2.57
C ALA A 234 -22.57 -23.90 -2.97
N GLU A 235 -22.28 -23.92 -4.28
CA GLU A 235 -20.94 -24.25 -4.81
C GLU A 235 -20.01 -23.05 -4.84
N SER A 236 -20.58 -21.83 -4.79
CA SER A 236 -19.84 -20.58 -4.83
C SER A 236 -20.53 -19.49 -4.01
N ALA A 237 -19.75 -18.51 -3.58
CA ALA A 237 -20.22 -17.30 -2.91
C ALA A 237 -19.63 -16.06 -3.57
N HIS A 238 -20.34 -14.94 -3.49
CA HIS A 238 -19.95 -13.68 -4.12
C HIS A 238 -20.18 -12.46 -3.23
N ALA A 239 -19.55 -11.34 -3.59
CA ALA A 239 -19.67 -10.06 -2.90
C ALA A 239 -21.13 -9.63 -2.63
N GLY A 240 -21.37 -9.07 -1.46
CA GLY A 240 -22.71 -8.66 -1.00
C GLY A 240 -23.54 -9.81 -0.40
N GLN A 241 -22.98 -11.02 -0.30
CA GLN A 241 -23.61 -12.13 0.42
C GLN A 241 -22.95 -12.34 1.78
N ARG A 242 -23.75 -12.71 2.77
CA ARG A 242 -23.23 -13.34 3.98
C ARG A 242 -23.13 -14.84 3.76
N CYS A 243 -21.96 -15.39 4.07
CA CYS A 243 -21.64 -16.78 3.79
C CYS A 243 -21.10 -17.47 5.05
N ALA A 244 -21.43 -18.75 5.18
CA ALA A 244 -20.72 -19.67 6.06
C ALA A 244 -19.73 -20.48 5.22
N LEU A 245 -18.45 -20.43 5.60
CA LEU A 245 -17.39 -21.18 4.95
C LEU A 245 -16.91 -22.28 5.91
N ALA A 246 -17.01 -23.53 5.48
CA ALA A 246 -16.35 -24.64 6.15
C ALA A 246 -14.88 -24.69 5.72
N LEU A 247 -13.96 -24.54 6.67
CA LEU A 247 -12.54 -24.39 6.41
C LEU A 247 -11.75 -25.62 6.85
N ALA A 248 -10.77 -26.03 6.04
CA ALA A 248 -9.70 -26.95 6.42
C ALA A 248 -8.43 -26.17 6.78
N GLY A 249 -7.63 -26.71 7.70
CA GLY A 249 -6.32 -26.16 8.06
C GLY A 249 -6.33 -25.19 9.25
N VAL A 250 -7.49 -24.95 9.89
CA VAL A 250 -7.61 -24.05 11.05
C VAL A 250 -8.58 -24.60 12.09
N ALA A 251 -8.23 -24.46 13.37
CA ALA A 251 -9.12 -24.75 14.49
C ALA A 251 -10.01 -23.55 14.84
N LYS A 252 -11.10 -23.78 15.57
CA LYS A 252 -12.06 -22.71 15.92
C LYS A 252 -11.42 -21.62 16.79
N ASP A 253 -10.61 -22.01 17.77
CA ASP A 253 -9.90 -21.14 18.71
C ASP A 253 -8.81 -20.29 18.03
N GLU A 254 -8.47 -20.60 16.79
CA GLU A 254 -7.54 -19.82 15.96
C GLU A 254 -8.27 -18.79 15.08
N MET A 255 -9.61 -18.81 15.05
CA MET A 255 -10.43 -17.89 14.26
C MET A 255 -11.22 -16.96 15.18
N HIS A 256 -10.97 -15.66 15.03
CA HIS A 256 -11.57 -14.62 15.84
C HIS A 256 -12.45 -13.70 14.99
N ARG A 257 -13.40 -13.03 15.65
CA ARG A 257 -14.11 -11.92 15.03
C ARG A 257 -13.10 -10.82 14.67
N GLY A 258 -13.23 -10.26 13.47
CA GLY A 258 -12.29 -9.27 12.95
C GLY A 258 -11.19 -9.88 12.08
N ASP A 259 -11.04 -11.20 12.07
CA ASP A 259 -10.20 -11.86 11.08
C ASP A 259 -10.81 -11.71 9.68
N TRP A 260 -9.94 -11.74 8.68
CA TRP A 260 -10.32 -11.77 7.28
C TRP A 260 -9.92 -13.11 6.66
N VAL A 261 -10.80 -13.65 5.82
CA VAL A 261 -10.49 -14.78 4.93
C VAL A 261 -10.48 -14.25 3.50
N CYS A 262 -9.32 -14.28 2.85
CA CYS A 262 -9.13 -13.61 1.56
C CYS A 262 -8.26 -14.41 0.59
N THR A 263 -8.27 -14.00 -0.69
CA THR A 263 -7.38 -14.57 -1.71
C THR A 263 -5.92 -14.31 -1.33
N PRO A 264 -5.00 -15.29 -1.48
CA PRO A 264 -3.63 -15.15 -0.99
C PRO A 264 -2.88 -13.92 -1.52
N GLY A 265 -3.07 -13.53 -2.78
CA GLY A 265 -2.41 -12.39 -3.40
C GLY A 265 -2.77 -11.02 -2.79
N ILE A 266 -3.90 -10.93 -2.07
CA ILE A 266 -4.34 -9.69 -1.42
C ILE A 266 -4.16 -9.71 0.09
N ALA A 267 -3.67 -10.82 0.66
CA ALA A 267 -3.53 -10.99 2.11
C ALA A 267 -2.59 -9.93 2.68
N LEU A 268 -3.12 -9.02 3.49
CA LEU A 268 -2.40 -7.84 3.98
C LEU A 268 -2.65 -7.68 5.48
N SER A 269 -1.59 -7.51 6.26
CA SER A 269 -1.65 -7.21 7.69
C SER A 269 -0.82 -5.96 7.97
N THR A 270 -1.42 -4.97 8.65
CA THR A 270 -0.78 -3.67 8.90
C THR A 270 -1.13 -3.11 10.28
N ASP A 271 -0.17 -2.44 10.91
CA ASP A 271 -0.35 -1.69 12.16
C ASP A 271 -0.48 -0.18 11.92
N ARG A 272 -0.47 0.26 10.66
CA ARG A 272 -0.47 1.67 10.29
C ARG A 272 -1.14 1.90 8.96
N ILE A 273 -2.12 2.80 8.97
CA ILE A 273 -2.91 3.13 7.79
C ILE A 273 -3.07 4.63 7.66
N ASP A 274 -2.99 5.14 6.44
CA ASP A 274 -3.35 6.51 6.14
C ASP A 274 -4.81 6.52 5.71
N VAL A 275 -5.58 7.45 6.26
CA VAL A 275 -7.04 7.51 6.16
C VAL A 275 -7.50 8.92 5.83
N LEU A 276 -8.65 9.01 5.17
CA LEU A 276 -9.47 10.20 5.15
C LEU A 276 -10.39 10.15 6.37
N LEU A 277 -10.29 11.13 7.26
CA LEU A 277 -11.02 11.17 8.52
C LEU A 277 -12.03 12.32 8.52
N THR A 278 -13.29 12.01 8.81
CA THR A 278 -14.38 13.00 8.93
C THR A 278 -14.88 13.04 10.36
N LEU A 279 -14.81 14.21 11.00
CA LEU A 279 -15.29 14.39 12.37
C LEU A 279 -16.80 14.59 12.38
N TRP A 280 -17.53 13.93 13.29
CA TRP A 280 -18.98 14.07 13.38
C TRP A 280 -19.38 15.54 13.61
N PRO A 281 -20.39 16.09 12.90
CA PRO A 281 -20.78 17.50 13.03
C PRO A 281 -21.20 17.92 14.43
N ASP A 282 -21.85 17.04 15.20
CA ASP A 282 -22.32 17.36 16.56
C ASP A 282 -21.24 17.14 17.64
N GLU A 283 -19.99 16.87 17.28
CA GLU A 283 -18.92 16.75 18.29
C GLU A 283 -18.62 18.10 18.95
N ALA A 284 -18.46 18.07 20.27
CA ALA A 284 -18.28 19.29 21.05
C ALA A 284 -16.85 19.87 20.96
N ARG A 285 -15.87 19.07 20.55
CA ARG A 285 -14.45 19.44 20.59
C ARG A 285 -13.73 19.08 19.30
N PRO A 286 -12.75 19.89 18.87
CA PRO A 286 -11.88 19.53 17.77
C PRO A 286 -11.04 18.30 18.11
N LEU A 287 -10.79 17.46 17.11
CA LEU A 287 -9.91 16.30 17.23
C LEU A 287 -8.45 16.70 16.94
N ARG A 288 -7.47 16.14 17.66
CA ARG A 288 -6.04 16.52 17.55
C ARG A 288 -5.14 15.30 17.40
N SER A 289 -3.94 15.52 16.88
CA SER A 289 -2.88 14.51 16.90
C SER A 289 -2.56 14.06 18.32
N GLY A 290 -2.26 12.76 18.48
CA GLY A 290 -2.00 12.11 19.76
C GLY A 290 -3.27 11.61 20.47
N THR A 291 -4.47 11.97 20.00
CA THR A 291 -5.71 11.43 20.56
C THR A 291 -5.74 9.92 20.39
N THR A 292 -6.05 9.23 21.49
CA THR A 292 -6.25 7.78 21.52
C THR A 292 -7.72 7.48 21.25
N VAL A 293 -7.98 6.53 20.36
CA VAL A 293 -9.31 6.16 19.87
C VAL A 293 -9.44 4.65 19.77
N HIS A 294 -10.67 4.15 19.79
CA HIS A 294 -10.99 2.82 19.31
C HIS A 294 -11.29 2.89 17.82
N ALA A 295 -10.55 2.15 17.00
CA ALA A 295 -10.76 2.06 15.57
C ALA A 295 -11.52 0.77 15.24
N HIS A 296 -12.73 0.93 14.71
CA HIS A 296 -13.53 -0.16 14.18
C HIS A 296 -13.35 -0.23 12.67
N LEU A 297 -12.68 -1.28 12.20
CA LEU A 297 -12.39 -1.53 10.78
C LEU A 297 -12.82 -2.96 10.46
N GLY A 298 -13.77 -3.12 9.52
CA GLY A 298 -14.44 -4.40 9.34
C GLY A 298 -15.06 -4.87 10.66
N ALA A 299 -14.86 -6.14 11.01
CA ALA A 299 -15.33 -6.68 12.28
C ALA A 299 -14.34 -6.50 13.46
N SER A 300 -13.20 -5.82 13.25
CA SER A 300 -12.17 -5.59 14.28
C SER A 300 -12.47 -4.36 15.14
N ASP A 301 -12.04 -4.40 16.40
CA ASP A 301 -12.01 -3.26 17.33
C ASP A 301 -10.60 -3.19 17.93
N VAL A 302 -9.85 -2.15 17.55
CA VAL A 302 -8.44 -2.01 17.95
C VAL A 302 -8.16 -0.59 18.42
N MET A 303 -7.41 -0.48 19.52
CA MET A 303 -6.91 0.80 20.00
C MET A 303 -5.93 1.42 19.00
N ALA A 304 -6.09 2.71 18.72
CA ALA A 304 -5.24 3.45 17.81
C ALA A 304 -4.84 4.83 18.36
N SER A 305 -3.68 5.31 17.93
CA SER A 305 -3.27 6.70 18.08
C SER A 305 -3.43 7.44 16.76
N LEU A 306 -4.09 8.59 16.80
CA LEU A 306 -4.35 9.44 15.64
C LEU A 306 -3.19 10.42 15.41
N ALA A 307 -2.78 10.60 14.15
CA ALA A 307 -1.94 11.70 13.72
C ALA A 307 -2.54 12.41 12.50
N LEU A 308 -2.95 13.67 12.66
CA LEU A 308 -3.35 14.52 11.54
C LEU A 308 -2.11 14.88 10.70
N LEU A 309 -2.27 14.83 9.37
CA LEU A 309 -1.15 14.97 8.43
C LEU A 309 -1.10 16.38 7.82
N ASP A 310 -2.25 16.94 7.49
CA ASP A 310 -2.41 18.22 6.79
C ASP A 310 -2.64 19.43 7.71
N ARG A 311 -3.02 19.20 8.98
CA ARG A 311 -3.34 20.23 9.97
C ARG A 311 -3.05 19.79 11.40
N ASP A 312 -3.23 20.69 12.37
CA ASP A 312 -2.98 20.41 13.79
C ASP A 312 -4.26 20.07 14.60
N ALA A 313 -5.41 20.57 14.16
CA ALA A 313 -6.71 20.26 14.74
C ALA A 313 -7.78 20.14 13.65
N LEU A 314 -8.73 19.23 13.83
CA LEU A 314 -9.87 19.01 12.95
C LEU A 314 -11.16 19.50 13.61
N ALA A 315 -11.87 20.44 13.00
CA ALA A 315 -13.13 20.95 13.54
C ALA A 315 -14.32 20.00 13.24
N PRO A 316 -15.40 20.04 14.05
CA PRO A 316 -16.59 19.22 13.80
C PRO A 316 -17.15 19.43 12.39
N GLY A 317 -17.51 18.34 11.71
CA GLY A 317 -18.01 18.36 10.33
C GLY A 317 -16.93 18.47 9.24
N GLU A 318 -15.67 18.74 9.60
CA GLU A 318 -14.58 18.79 8.64
C GLU A 318 -14.00 17.40 8.33
N THR A 319 -13.28 17.33 7.21
CA THR A 319 -12.51 16.16 6.79
C THR A 319 -11.02 16.50 6.66
N ALA A 320 -10.15 15.58 7.08
CA ALA A 320 -8.69 15.73 7.02
C ALA A 320 -7.99 14.42 6.63
N LEU A 321 -6.75 14.57 6.14
CA LEU A 321 -5.81 13.45 6.01
C LEU A 321 -5.23 13.11 7.38
N ALA A 322 -5.30 11.84 7.74
CA ALA A 322 -4.78 11.35 9.01
C ALA A 322 -4.06 10.01 8.83
N GLN A 323 -3.24 9.67 9.82
CA GLN A 323 -2.64 8.36 9.98
C GLN A 323 -3.13 7.76 11.29
N LEU A 324 -3.55 6.51 11.26
CA LEU A 324 -3.85 5.72 12.44
C LEU A 324 -2.68 4.78 12.72
N VAL A 325 -2.22 4.78 13.97
CA VAL A 325 -1.23 3.84 14.49
C VAL A 325 -1.94 2.87 15.40
N LEU A 326 -2.14 1.66 14.93
CA LEU A 326 -2.91 0.62 15.59
C LEU A 326 -2.00 -0.11 16.60
N LYS A 327 -2.56 -0.50 17.76
CA LYS A 327 -1.83 -1.31 18.74
C LYS A 327 -1.64 -2.76 18.29
N GLU A 328 -2.53 -3.24 17.44
CA GLU A 328 -2.53 -4.60 16.89
C GLU A 328 -2.67 -4.50 15.37
N ALA A 329 -2.06 -5.46 14.66
CA ALA A 329 -2.15 -5.50 13.22
C ALA A 329 -3.55 -5.95 12.77
N VAL A 330 -4.07 -5.32 11.71
CA VAL A 330 -5.39 -5.63 11.14
C VAL A 330 -5.29 -5.83 9.63
N GLY A 331 -6.29 -6.52 9.07
CA GLY A 331 -6.55 -6.47 7.63
C GLY A 331 -7.32 -5.21 7.28
N ALA A 332 -6.74 -4.37 6.43
CA ALA A 332 -7.36 -3.16 5.92
C ALA A 332 -6.87 -2.86 4.50
N TRP A 333 -7.79 -2.58 3.59
CA TRP A 333 -7.49 -2.29 2.18
C TRP A 333 -7.97 -0.91 1.79
N HIS A 334 -7.52 -0.42 0.64
CA HIS A 334 -7.98 0.84 0.11
C HIS A 334 -9.51 0.86 -0.03
N GLY A 335 -10.13 1.95 0.40
CA GLY A 335 -11.58 2.16 0.32
C GLY A 335 -12.37 1.58 1.48
N ASP A 336 -11.75 0.74 2.32
CA ASP A 336 -12.41 0.22 3.52
C ASP A 336 -12.85 1.36 4.43
N ARG A 337 -14.01 1.18 5.03
CA ARG A 337 -14.65 2.19 5.88
C ARG A 337 -14.69 1.71 7.31
N GLY A 338 -14.60 2.67 8.22
CA GLY A 338 -14.59 2.40 9.64
C GLY A 338 -15.07 3.58 10.45
N VAL A 339 -15.18 3.35 11.75
CA VAL A 339 -15.60 4.35 12.72
C VAL A 339 -14.58 4.43 13.84
N LEU A 340 -14.30 5.66 14.27
CA LEU A 340 -13.51 5.94 15.45
C LEU A 340 -14.44 6.27 16.61
N ARG A 341 -14.28 5.54 17.71
CA ARG A 341 -14.87 5.87 19.01
C ARG A 341 -13.84 6.50 19.92
N ASP A 342 -14.30 7.22 20.93
CA ASP A 342 -13.42 7.78 21.95
C ASP A 342 -12.67 6.67 22.72
N ALA A 343 -11.67 7.05 23.52
CA ALA A 343 -10.83 6.09 24.25
C ALA A 343 -11.59 5.20 25.25
N SER A 344 -12.80 5.62 25.68
CA SER A 344 -13.67 4.82 26.55
C SER A 344 -14.66 3.94 25.80
N ALA A 345 -14.63 3.99 24.46
CA ALA A 345 -15.59 3.33 23.57
C ALA A 345 -17.06 3.68 23.87
N THR A 346 -17.33 4.83 24.48
CA THR A 346 -18.70 5.25 24.83
C THR A 346 -19.36 6.06 23.73
N ARG A 347 -18.59 6.82 22.95
CA ARG A 347 -19.12 7.73 21.93
C ARG A 347 -18.46 7.49 20.58
N THR A 348 -19.26 7.54 19.52
CA THR A 348 -18.79 7.57 18.14
C THR A 348 -18.36 9.00 17.79
N VAL A 349 -17.10 9.17 17.38
CA VAL A 349 -16.47 10.49 17.20
C VAL A 349 -16.29 10.83 15.73
N ALA A 350 -15.75 9.91 14.93
CA ALA A 350 -15.38 10.18 13.55
C ALA A 350 -15.56 8.96 12.64
N GLY A 351 -15.69 9.21 11.34
CA GLY A 351 -15.65 8.21 10.28
C GLY A 351 -14.28 8.21 9.63
N VAL A 352 -13.85 7.04 9.15
CA VAL A 352 -12.59 6.88 8.43
C VAL A 352 -12.79 6.08 7.15
N ARG A 353 -12.09 6.50 6.10
CA ARG A 353 -11.91 5.73 4.86
C ARG A 353 -10.43 5.48 4.65
N VAL A 354 -10.04 4.21 4.51
CA VAL A 354 -8.64 3.82 4.28
C VAL A 354 -8.20 4.30 2.90
N LEU A 355 -7.12 5.08 2.86
CA LEU A 355 -6.50 5.56 1.64
C LEU A 355 -5.33 4.67 1.24
N ASP A 356 -4.39 4.45 2.15
CA ASP A 356 -3.20 3.64 1.90
C ASP A 356 -2.93 2.73 3.10
N PRO A 357 -2.99 1.39 2.92
CA PRO A 357 -2.72 0.45 3.99
C PRO A 357 -1.22 0.29 4.30
N PHE A 358 -0.33 0.82 3.47
CA PHE A 358 1.13 0.78 3.63
C PHE A 358 1.70 2.12 4.08
N ALA A 359 1.10 2.71 5.13
CA ALA A 359 1.47 4.02 5.59
C ALA A 359 2.92 4.08 6.13
N PRO A 360 3.72 5.10 5.74
CA PRO A 360 5.11 5.17 6.15
C PRO A 360 5.25 5.70 7.58
N VAL A 361 6.26 5.22 8.29
CA VAL A 361 6.61 5.67 9.65
C VAL A 361 7.16 7.10 9.65
N ARG A 362 8.02 7.41 8.68
CA ARG A 362 8.70 8.70 8.51
C ARG A 362 8.19 9.41 7.26
N TYR A 363 8.45 10.72 7.17
CA TYR A 363 8.09 11.54 6.00
C TYR A 363 6.57 11.63 5.70
N ARG A 364 5.73 11.27 6.68
CA ARG A 364 4.26 11.23 6.54
C ARG A 364 3.59 12.59 6.26
N ARG A 365 4.24 13.72 6.60
CA ARG A 365 3.75 15.09 6.33
C ARG A 365 4.49 15.78 5.16
N THR A 366 5.29 15.03 4.39
CA THR A 366 6.00 15.63 3.24
C THR A 366 5.01 15.98 2.12
N PRO A 367 5.27 17.03 1.32
CA PRO A 367 4.43 17.39 0.18
C PRO A 367 4.27 16.22 -0.81
N GLU A 368 5.30 15.40 -0.99
CA GLU A 368 5.26 14.19 -1.81
C GLU A 368 4.24 13.18 -1.28
N ARG A 369 4.25 12.92 0.04
CA ARG A 369 3.28 12.01 0.65
C ARG A 369 1.85 12.54 0.54
N LEU A 370 1.64 13.83 0.79
CA LEU A 370 0.31 14.44 0.70
C LEU A 370 -0.25 14.37 -0.73
N ARG A 371 0.58 14.56 -1.76
CA ARG A 371 0.18 14.34 -3.17
C ARG A 371 -0.19 12.88 -3.44
N THR A 372 0.57 11.94 -2.89
CA THR A 372 0.26 10.50 -3.00
C THR A 372 -1.09 10.17 -2.36
N LEU A 373 -1.39 10.73 -1.18
CA LEU A 373 -2.68 10.54 -0.51
C LEU A 373 -3.84 11.22 -1.26
N ALA A 374 -3.61 12.37 -1.86
CA ALA A 374 -4.58 13.00 -2.75
C ALA A 374 -4.89 12.12 -3.97
N ALA A 375 -3.88 11.46 -4.55
CA ALA A 375 -4.08 10.49 -5.61
C ALA A 375 -4.92 9.29 -5.13
N TRP A 376 -4.61 8.71 -3.98
CA TRP A 376 -5.43 7.65 -3.36
C TRP A 376 -6.88 8.07 -3.13
N ALA A 377 -7.16 9.34 -2.83
CA ALA A 377 -8.51 9.81 -2.54
C ALA A 377 -9.44 9.89 -3.76
N ILE A 378 -8.90 9.85 -4.99
CA ILE A 378 -9.66 9.84 -6.25
C ILE A 378 -10.56 8.59 -6.29
N GLU A 379 -11.85 8.75 -6.63
CA GLU A 379 -12.82 7.64 -6.65
C GLU A 379 -12.63 6.70 -7.84
N ASP A 380 -12.38 7.22 -9.05
CA ASP A 380 -12.13 6.39 -10.24
C ASP A 380 -10.79 5.66 -10.14
N ARG A 381 -10.80 4.34 -10.34
CA ARG A 381 -9.63 3.46 -10.18
C ARG A 381 -8.52 3.78 -11.20
N THR A 382 -8.88 4.05 -12.44
CA THR A 382 -7.92 4.32 -13.52
C THR A 382 -7.24 5.67 -13.31
N ALA A 383 -8.02 6.71 -13.01
CA ALA A 383 -7.51 8.03 -12.69
C ALA A 383 -6.63 8.03 -11.43
N ARG A 384 -7.01 7.26 -10.40
CA ARG A 384 -6.20 7.04 -9.19
C ARG A 384 -4.84 6.46 -9.52
N VAL A 385 -4.80 5.36 -10.28
CA VAL A 385 -3.55 4.67 -10.65
C VAL A 385 -2.65 5.57 -11.49
N ALA A 386 -3.21 6.30 -12.46
CA ALA A 386 -2.47 7.28 -13.24
C ALA A 386 -1.86 8.39 -12.36
N ALA A 387 -2.62 8.92 -11.40
CA ALA A 387 -2.14 9.93 -10.46
C ALA A 387 -1.07 9.39 -9.49
N LEU A 388 -1.20 8.13 -9.04
CA LEU A 388 -0.18 7.47 -8.21
C LEU A 388 1.13 7.31 -8.98
N LEU A 389 1.07 6.84 -10.23
CA LEU A 389 2.22 6.70 -11.11
C LEU A 389 2.90 8.05 -11.37
N HIS A 390 2.12 9.09 -11.67
CA HIS A 390 2.65 10.43 -11.91
C HIS A 390 3.32 11.03 -10.66
N ASN A 391 2.85 10.69 -9.46
CA ASN A 391 3.47 11.14 -8.20
C ASN A 391 4.66 10.28 -7.75
N ALA A 392 5.03 9.24 -8.51
CA ALA A 392 6.09 8.29 -8.18
C ALA A 392 7.28 8.42 -9.16
N PRO A 393 8.22 9.37 -8.93
CA PRO A 393 9.33 9.64 -9.86
C PRO A 393 10.33 8.48 -10.02
N LEU A 394 10.33 7.52 -9.09
CA LEU A 394 11.15 6.31 -9.16
C LEU A 394 10.30 5.06 -9.39
N GLY A 395 9.08 5.25 -9.90
CA GLY A 395 8.12 4.19 -10.15
C GLY A 395 7.27 3.82 -8.92
N MET A 396 6.16 3.16 -9.22
CA MET A 396 5.16 2.62 -8.31
C MET A 396 5.30 1.10 -8.28
N ASP A 397 5.26 0.51 -7.09
CA ASP A 397 5.23 -0.94 -6.87
C ASP A 397 3.85 -1.49 -7.27
N THR A 398 3.78 -2.23 -8.38
CA THR A 398 2.52 -2.76 -8.91
C THR A 398 1.93 -3.86 -8.04
N ALA A 399 2.78 -4.66 -7.38
CA ALA A 399 2.34 -5.72 -6.49
C ALA A 399 1.66 -5.13 -5.24
N ARG A 400 2.29 -4.13 -4.60
CA ARG A 400 1.68 -3.43 -3.46
C ARG A 400 0.43 -2.66 -3.85
N THR A 401 0.43 -1.98 -4.99
CA THR A 401 -0.78 -1.26 -5.46
C THR A 401 -1.93 -2.23 -5.73
N ALA A 402 -1.67 -3.37 -6.37
CA ALA A 402 -2.67 -4.40 -6.59
C ALA A 402 -3.21 -4.96 -5.26
N GLN A 403 -2.32 -5.28 -4.33
CA GLN A 403 -2.68 -5.75 -3.00
C GLN A 403 -3.56 -4.74 -2.27
N ALA A 404 -3.19 -3.45 -2.23
CA ALA A 404 -3.98 -2.39 -1.61
C ALA A 404 -5.37 -2.21 -2.25
N LEU A 405 -5.47 -2.36 -3.57
CA LEU A 405 -6.72 -2.28 -4.33
C LEU A 405 -7.55 -3.57 -4.32
N SER A 406 -7.12 -4.60 -3.58
CA SER A 406 -7.76 -5.92 -3.58
C SER A 406 -7.85 -6.55 -4.98
N LEU A 407 -6.86 -6.33 -5.84
CA LEU A 407 -6.77 -6.97 -7.15
C LEU A 407 -6.09 -8.33 -7.05
N SER A 408 -6.60 -9.32 -7.77
CA SER A 408 -6.07 -10.69 -7.73
C SER A 408 -4.70 -10.85 -8.41
N ASP A 409 -4.36 -9.93 -9.31
CA ASP A 409 -3.13 -9.93 -10.09
C ASP A 409 -2.60 -8.49 -10.25
N GLU A 410 -1.28 -8.33 -10.17
CA GLU A 410 -0.61 -7.06 -10.50
C GLU A 410 -0.74 -6.67 -11.97
N ALA A 411 -1.01 -7.63 -12.87
CA ALA A 411 -1.38 -7.36 -14.26
C ALA A 411 -2.72 -6.62 -14.39
N ALA A 412 -3.61 -6.73 -13.40
CA ALA A 412 -4.92 -6.07 -13.41
C ALA A 412 -4.87 -4.59 -13.00
N VAL A 413 -3.70 -4.07 -12.60
CA VAL A 413 -3.52 -2.64 -12.31
C VAL A 413 -3.68 -1.85 -13.62
N PRO A 414 -4.65 -0.91 -13.72
CA PRO A 414 -4.95 -0.20 -14.97
C PRO A 414 -3.90 0.90 -15.21
N LEU A 415 -2.73 0.50 -15.71
CA LEU A 415 -1.65 1.41 -16.04
C LEU A 415 -2.02 2.27 -17.26
N PRO A 416 -1.67 3.57 -17.27
CA PRO A 416 -1.86 4.41 -18.44
C PRO A 416 -0.94 3.98 -19.60
N GLY A 417 -1.27 4.36 -20.83
CA GLY A 417 -0.57 3.90 -22.03
C GLY A 417 0.90 4.34 -22.16
N ASP A 418 1.31 5.35 -21.40
CA ASP A 418 2.68 5.86 -21.29
C ASP A 418 3.47 5.23 -20.13
N ALA A 419 2.90 4.23 -19.44
CA ALA A 419 3.60 3.52 -18.38
C ALA A 419 4.52 2.44 -18.94
N VAL A 420 5.74 2.39 -18.42
CA VAL A 420 6.71 1.31 -18.65
C VAL A 420 6.71 0.39 -17.45
N ARG A 421 6.50 -0.92 -17.67
CA ARG A 421 6.53 -1.94 -16.62
C ARG A 421 7.88 -2.67 -16.63
N ILE A 422 8.54 -2.66 -15.48
CA ILE A 422 9.86 -3.25 -15.24
C ILE A 422 9.71 -4.16 -14.02
N GLU A 423 9.58 -5.47 -14.25
CA GLU A 423 9.28 -6.45 -13.20
C GLU A 423 8.05 -6.01 -12.37
N HIS A 424 8.21 -5.74 -11.08
CA HIS A 424 7.15 -5.27 -10.15
C HIS A 424 7.04 -3.74 -10.04
N THR A 425 7.77 -2.99 -10.87
CA THR A 425 7.76 -1.52 -10.88
C THR A 425 7.10 -1.01 -12.15
N ALA A 426 6.12 -0.12 -12.03
CA ALA A 426 5.63 0.68 -13.14
C ALA A 426 6.14 2.11 -13.01
N ILE A 427 6.63 2.71 -14.09
CA ILE A 427 7.09 4.10 -14.12
C ILE A 427 6.49 4.83 -15.32
N ALA A 428 6.12 6.10 -15.16
CA ALA A 428 5.71 6.92 -16.31
C ALA A 428 6.91 7.16 -17.23
N GLN A 429 6.72 7.15 -18.55
CA GLN A 429 7.80 7.37 -19.51
C GLN A 429 8.59 8.66 -19.21
N SER A 430 7.89 9.75 -18.88
CA SER A 430 8.54 11.02 -18.52
C SER A 430 9.47 10.93 -17.31
N HIS A 431 9.16 10.07 -16.34
CA HIS A 431 9.99 9.87 -15.15
C HIS A 431 11.19 8.97 -15.45
N LEU A 432 11.02 7.99 -16.34
CA LEU A 432 12.12 7.19 -16.83
C LEU A 432 13.11 8.06 -17.62
N ASP A 433 12.61 8.90 -18.54
CA ASP A 433 13.42 9.85 -19.30
C ASP A 433 14.19 10.80 -18.37
N ALA A 434 13.53 11.32 -17.32
CA ALA A 434 14.17 12.19 -16.32
C ALA A 434 15.25 11.47 -15.50
N LEU A 435 15.03 10.20 -15.14
CA LEU A 435 16.04 9.38 -14.46
C LEU A 435 17.25 9.16 -15.37
N GLU A 436 17.03 8.86 -16.64
CA GLU A 436 18.07 8.66 -17.64
C GLU A 436 18.89 9.93 -17.89
N GLU A 437 18.22 11.07 -18.02
CA GLU A 437 18.86 12.38 -18.12
C GLU A 437 19.71 12.68 -16.87
N GLN A 438 19.18 12.38 -15.68
CA GLN A 438 19.93 12.50 -14.42
C GLN A 438 21.16 11.59 -14.38
N ILE A 439 21.06 10.35 -14.88
CA ILE A 439 22.20 9.43 -14.98
C ILE A 439 23.28 10.01 -15.90
N ALA A 440 22.91 10.42 -17.11
CA ALA A 440 23.84 10.98 -18.09
C ALA A 440 24.48 12.28 -17.58
N GLY A 441 23.68 13.18 -16.99
CA GLY A 441 24.17 14.44 -16.43
C GLY A 441 25.15 14.23 -15.27
N ARG A 442 24.86 13.29 -14.36
CA ARG A 442 25.78 12.93 -13.27
C ARG A 442 27.07 12.28 -13.76
N LEU A 443 26.99 11.51 -14.83
CA LEU A 443 28.18 10.95 -15.46
C LEU A 443 29.02 12.04 -16.16
N ALA A 444 28.38 13.03 -16.79
CA ALA A 444 29.08 14.19 -17.36
C ALA A 444 29.79 15.01 -16.27
N ASP A 445 29.12 15.27 -15.15
CA ASP A 445 29.72 15.90 -13.97
C ASP A 445 30.93 15.12 -13.48
N PHE A 446 30.81 13.80 -13.40
CA PHE A 446 31.90 12.92 -12.99
C PHE A 446 33.13 13.11 -13.88
N HIS A 447 32.99 13.02 -15.21
CA HIS A 447 34.11 13.20 -16.14
C HIS A 447 34.74 14.60 -16.06
N ARG A 448 33.95 15.63 -15.80
CA ARG A 448 34.47 17.00 -15.60
C ARG A 448 35.31 17.12 -14.32
N THR A 449 34.91 16.45 -13.25
CA THR A 449 35.65 16.46 -11.98
C THR A 449 36.86 15.52 -11.97
N ALA A 450 36.81 14.42 -12.74
CA ALA A 450 37.85 13.40 -12.84
C ALA A 450 38.12 13.03 -14.32
N PRO A 451 38.74 13.93 -15.10
CA PRO A 451 38.92 13.75 -16.55
C PRO A 451 39.86 12.58 -16.92
N ASP A 452 40.76 12.20 -16.01
CA ASP A 452 41.71 11.12 -16.20
C ASP A 452 41.14 9.73 -15.83
N GLU A 453 39.94 9.67 -15.24
CA GLU A 453 39.24 8.39 -14.96
C GLU A 453 38.41 7.97 -16.19
N VAL A 454 38.38 6.66 -16.50
CA VAL A 454 37.53 6.08 -17.57
C VAL A 454 36.06 6.44 -17.32
N GLY A 455 35.62 6.28 -16.08
CA GLY A 455 34.23 6.40 -15.66
C GLY A 455 33.98 5.58 -14.39
N PRO A 456 32.83 5.72 -13.74
CA PRO A 456 32.43 4.88 -12.61
C PRO A 456 31.90 3.50 -13.07
N ASP A 457 31.86 2.54 -12.16
CA ASP A 457 31.07 1.31 -12.36
C ASP A 457 29.57 1.58 -12.13
N ALA A 458 28.71 0.63 -12.54
CA ALA A 458 27.26 0.75 -12.43
C ALA A 458 26.79 1.08 -11.00
N ARG A 459 27.47 0.54 -9.98
CA ARG A 459 27.11 0.74 -8.57
C ARG A 459 27.56 2.08 -8.02
N ARG A 460 28.77 2.56 -8.36
CA ARG A 460 29.20 3.92 -8.02
C ARG A 460 28.30 4.93 -8.71
N LEU A 461 27.94 4.70 -9.97
CA LEU A 461 26.99 5.56 -10.67
C LEU A 461 25.61 5.56 -10.01
N LYS A 462 25.11 4.40 -9.55
CA LYS A 462 23.85 4.33 -8.76
C LYS A 462 23.91 5.20 -7.52
N ARG A 463 25.00 5.14 -6.75
CA ARG A 463 25.15 5.97 -5.54
C ARG A 463 25.20 7.47 -5.85
N LEU A 464 25.75 7.85 -7.00
CA LEU A 464 25.88 9.25 -7.42
C LEU A 464 24.57 9.80 -8.00
N ALA A 465 23.87 9.01 -8.81
CA ALA A 465 22.73 9.47 -9.59
C ALA A 465 21.38 8.97 -9.08
N GLY A 466 21.27 7.77 -8.52
CA GLY A 466 19.97 7.19 -8.15
C GLY A 466 20.04 6.29 -6.91
N PRO A 467 20.47 6.79 -5.74
CA PRO A 467 20.69 5.94 -4.57
C PRO A 467 19.40 5.31 -4.01
N ARG A 468 18.24 5.87 -4.36
CA ARG A 468 16.91 5.38 -3.95
C ARG A 468 16.18 4.58 -5.03
N ALA A 469 16.72 4.52 -6.25
CA ALA A 469 16.11 3.74 -7.32
C ALA A 469 16.20 2.25 -6.99
N ASP A 470 15.16 1.49 -7.31
CA ASP A 470 15.19 0.04 -7.22
C ASP A 470 16.26 -0.54 -8.17
N ASP A 471 16.80 -1.73 -7.85
CA ASP A 471 17.83 -2.38 -8.68
C ASP A 471 17.31 -2.78 -10.07
N SER A 472 16.04 -3.18 -10.19
CA SER A 472 15.43 -3.53 -11.49
C SER A 472 15.31 -2.31 -12.39
N LEU A 473 14.73 -1.21 -11.88
CA LEU A 473 14.60 0.07 -12.56
C LEU A 473 15.97 0.64 -12.95
N TRP A 474 16.94 0.60 -12.03
CA TRP A 474 18.29 1.10 -12.28
C TRP A 474 19.00 0.32 -13.40
N ARG A 475 18.92 -1.01 -13.38
CA ARG A 475 19.49 -1.86 -14.45
C ARG A 475 18.83 -1.55 -15.79
N HIS A 476 17.51 -1.47 -15.83
CA HIS A 476 16.75 -1.18 -17.04
C HIS A 476 17.18 0.17 -17.67
N ALA A 477 17.19 1.25 -16.88
CA ALA A 477 17.60 2.57 -17.36
C ALA A 477 19.06 2.58 -17.87
N LEU A 478 19.98 1.88 -17.21
CA LEU A 478 21.36 1.77 -17.68
C LEU A 478 21.48 0.97 -18.99
N ASP A 479 20.79 -0.16 -19.08
CA ASP A 479 20.87 -1.02 -20.27
C ASP A 479 20.23 -0.34 -21.48
N ASP A 480 19.15 0.42 -21.29
CA ASP A 480 18.52 1.22 -22.35
C ASP A 480 19.45 2.36 -22.84
N LEU A 481 20.06 3.11 -21.91
CA LEU A 481 21.05 4.14 -22.24
C LEU A 481 22.26 3.58 -23.01
N VAL A 482 22.72 2.37 -22.66
CA VAL A 482 23.80 1.68 -23.37
C VAL A 482 23.33 1.20 -24.75
N ALA A 483 22.13 0.65 -24.85
CA ALA A 483 21.57 0.17 -26.11
C ALA A 483 21.39 1.30 -27.13
N ARG A 484 20.97 2.50 -26.69
CA ARG A 484 20.87 3.70 -27.52
C ARG A 484 22.21 4.39 -27.80
N GLY A 485 23.30 3.91 -27.22
CA GLY A 485 24.63 4.50 -27.36
C GLY A 485 24.80 5.86 -26.66
N ALA A 486 23.88 6.24 -25.77
CA ALA A 486 24.02 7.42 -24.91
C ALA A 486 25.09 7.21 -23.84
N LEU A 487 25.28 5.95 -23.42
CA LEU A 487 26.39 5.47 -22.59
C LEU A 487 27.16 4.38 -23.30
N VAL A 488 28.44 4.24 -22.97
CA VAL A 488 29.29 3.14 -23.46
C VAL A 488 29.80 2.35 -22.25
N ARG A 489 29.73 1.01 -22.37
CA ARG A 489 30.25 0.08 -21.37
C ARG A 489 31.58 -0.51 -21.86
N SER A 490 32.66 -0.19 -21.17
CA SER A 490 34.01 -0.69 -21.43
C SER A 490 34.44 -1.59 -20.26
N GLY A 491 34.16 -2.89 -20.37
CA GLY A 491 34.28 -3.82 -19.25
C GLY A 491 33.27 -3.49 -18.14
N THR A 492 33.76 -3.18 -16.93
CA THR A 492 32.93 -2.80 -15.78
C THR A 492 32.62 -1.30 -15.72
N TRP A 493 33.25 -0.49 -16.57
CA TRP A 493 33.20 0.96 -16.52
C TRP A 493 32.14 1.52 -17.46
N LEU A 494 31.44 2.56 -17.03
CA LEU A 494 30.46 3.31 -17.81
C LEU A 494 31.01 4.70 -18.11
N HIS A 495 30.96 5.12 -19.36
CA HIS A 495 31.41 6.45 -19.77
C HIS A 495 30.54 7.01 -20.89
N LEU A 496 30.66 8.32 -21.14
CA LEU A 496 30.00 8.96 -22.27
C LEU A 496 30.76 8.61 -23.56
N PRO A 497 30.08 8.50 -24.71
CA PRO A 497 30.74 8.24 -25.99
C PRO A 497 31.88 9.22 -26.29
N ASP A 498 31.66 10.51 -26.05
CA ASP A 498 32.64 11.58 -26.30
C ASP A 498 33.81 11.59 -25.30
N HIS A 499 33.67 10.90 -24.16
CA HIS A 499 34.75 10.79 -23.18
C HIS A 499 35.83 9.78 -23.62
N ALA A 500 35.47 8.82 -24.48
CA ALA A 500 36.43 7.89 -25.05
C ALA A 500 37.44 8.64 -25.93
N ALA A 501 38.68 8.76 -25.46
CA ALA A 501 39.72 9.49 -26.19
C ALA A 501 40.09 8.76 -27.49
N ARG A 502 39.88 9.41 -28.64
CA ARG A 502 40.55 9.02 -29.89
C ARG A 502 41.98 9.54 -29.85
N LEU A 503 42.96 8.63 -29.91
CA LEU A 503 44.36 9.03 -30.03
C LEU A 503 44.58 9.56 -31.45
N ASN A 504 45.19 10.73 -31.57
CA ASN A 504 45.71 11.19 -32.86
C ASN A 504 46.94 10.36 -33.26
N GLU A 505 47.41 10.48 -34.51
CA GLU A 505 48.52 9.66 -35.02
C GLU A 505 49.81 9.79 -34.19
N ALA A 506 50.08 10.99 -33.66
CA ALA A 506 51.25 11.24 -32.82
C ALA A 506 51.11 10.60 -31.44
N GLU A 507 49.95 10.72 -30.80
CA GLU A 507 49.61 10.06 -29.54
C GLU A 507 49.63 8.54 -29.70
N GLN A 508 49.17 8.00 -30.84
CA GLN A 508 49.18 6.56 -31.10
C GLN A 508 50.60 6.01 -31.22
N LYS A 509 51.48 6.71 -31.96
CA LYS A 509 52.92 6.37 -32.04
C LYS A 509 53.61 6.46 -30.67
N LEU A 510 53.24 7.44 -29.84
CA LEU A 510 53.80 7.59 -28.51
C LEU A 510 53.26 6.52 -27.54
N ALA A 511 51.97 6.21 -27.59
CA ALA A 511 51.34 5.14 -26.80
C ALA A 511 51.98 3.78 -27.04
N GLN A 512 52.30 3.44 -28.30
CA GLN A 512 53.03 2.22 -28.66
C GLN A 512 54.42 2.11 -28.00
N LYS A 513 55.06 3.25 -27.68
CA LYS A 513 56.33 3.29 -26.95
C LYS A 513 56.14 3.28 -25.43
N LEU A 514 55.09 3.94 -24.93
CA LEU A 514 54.83 4.11 -23.50
C LEU A 514 54.31 2.83 -22.84
N LEU A 515 53.37 2.11 -23.46
CA LEU A 515 52.73 0.93 -22.85
C LEU A 515 53.72 -0.19 -22.48
N PRO A 516 54.68 -0.60 -23.35
CA PRO A 516 55.69 -1.59 -22.96
C PRO A 516 56.54 -1.13 -21.79
N LYS A 517 56.99 0.14 -21.77
CA LYS A 517 57.79 0.69 -20.68
C LYS A 517 57.06 0.72 -19.34
N LEU A 518 55.75 0.98 -19.37
CA LEU A 518 54.91 0.90 -18.18
C LEU A 518 54.77 -0.55 -17.68
N ALA A 519 54.66 -1.52 -18.60
CA ALA A 519 54.56 -2.93 -18.26
C ALA A 519 55.89 -3.49 -17.70
N ASP A 520 57.02 -3.11 -18.30
CA ASP A 520 58.37 -3.52 -17.87
C ASP A 520 58.70 -3.05 -16.45
N GLY A 521 58.09 -1.95 -15.99
CA GLY A 521 58.23 -1.45 -14.62
C GLY A 521 57.54 -2.29 -13.54
N GLY A 522 56.77 -3.32 -13.92
CA GLY A 522 56.11 -4.21 -12.95
C GLY A 522 55.19 -3.44 -11.99
N PHE A 523 55.39 -3.59 -10.68
CA PHE A 523 54.61 -2.90 -9.65
C PHE A 523 55.09 -1.47 -9.32
N ASP A 524 56.23 -1.03 -9.86
CA ASP A 524 56.78 0.31 -9.68
C ASP A 524 57.15 0.96 -11.04
N PRO A 525 56.15 1.31 -11.87
CA PRO A 525 56.37 1.90 -13.18
C PRO A 525 57.05 3.28 -13.11
N PRO A 526 57.77 3.68 -14.17
CA PRO A 526 58.45 4.96 -14.25
C PRO A 526 57.47 6.15 -14.22
N TRP A 527 57.95 7.29 -13.70
CA TRP A 527 57.17 8.54 -13.68
C TRP A 527 57.11 9.19 -15.07
N VAL A 528 56.13 10.07 -15.29
CA VAL A 528 55.98 10.83 -16.55
C VAL A 528 57.28 11.49 -17.01
N ARG A 529 58.04 12.10 -16.08
CA ARG A 529 59.33 12.75 -16.37
C ARG A 529 60.38 11.79 -16.94
N ASP A 530 60.36 10.54 -16.49
CA ASP A 530 61.34 9.53 -16.88
C ASP A 530 60.90 8.91 -18.21
N LEU A 531 59.60 8.64 -18.37
CA LEU A 531 58.98 8.25 -19.64
C LEU A 531 59.21 9.28 -20.76
N ALA A 532 59.17 10.58 -20.44
CA ALA A 532 59.42 11.67 -21.38
C ALA A 532 60.86 11.66 -21.91
N LYS A 533 61.84 11.48 -21.02
CA LYS A 533 63.26 11.32 -21.41
C LYS A 533 63.46 10.09 -22.27
N ASP A 534 62.93 8.96 -21.83
CA ASP A 534 63.06 7.66 -22.47
C ASP A 534 62.44 7.60 -23.87
N CYS A 535 61.34 8.31 -24.08
CA CYS A 535 60.62 8.32 -25.35
C CYS A 535 61.04 9.50 -26.26
N ALA A 536 61.99 10.33 -25.82
CA ALA A 536 62.38 11.57 -26.48
C ALA A 536 61.17 12.47 -26.82
N ALA A 537 60.27 12.64 -25.85
CA ALA A 537 59.03 13.40 -25.98
C ALA A 537 58.93 14.47 -24.87
N SER A 538 58.11 15.50 -25.07
CA SER A 538 57.87 16.51 -24.04
C SER A 538 56.96 15.94 -22.93
N GLU A 539 57.20 16.33 -21.67
CA GLU A 539 56.34 15.90 -20.56
C GLU A 539 54.85 16.24 -20.76
N PRO A 540 54.46 17.41 -21.31
CA PRO A 540 53.06 17.69 -21.63
C PRO A 540 52.46 16.67 -22.62
N MET A 541 53.21 16.28 -23.66
CA MET A 541 52.77 15.31 -24.66
C MET A 541 52.60 13.91 -24.06
N VAL A 542 53.54 13.48 -23.20
CA VAL A 542 53.44 12.20 -22.49
C VAL A 542 52.25 12.20 -21.53
N ARG A 543 52.07 13.26 -20.75
CA ARG A 543 50.93 13.39 -19.83
C ARG A 543 49.60 13.35 -20.57
N GLN A 544 49.49 14.08 -21.68
CA GLN A 544 48.30 14.07 -22.52
C GLN A 544 48.03 12.67 -23.10
N THR A 545 49.06 11.99 -23.62
CA THR A 545 48.92 10.64 -24.17
C THR A 545 48.49 9.63 -23.11
N LEU A 546 49.08 9.69 -21.90
CA LEU A 546 48.72 8.83 -20.78
C LEU A 546 47.32 9.12 -20.24
N ALA A 547 46.90 10.38 -20.20
CA ALA A 547 45.51 10.74 -19.87
C ALA A 547 44.52 10.19 -20.91
N SER A 548 44.86 10.24 -22.20
CA SER A 548 44.06 9.63 -23.27
C SER A 548 44.03 8.09 -23.18
N LEU A 549 45.15 7.45 -22.85
CA LEU A 549 45.19 6.00 -22.55
C LEU A 549 44.38 5.65 -21.31
N ALA A 550 44.36 6.53 -20.30
CA ALA A 550 43.57 6.34 -19.11
C ALA A 550 42.08 6.43 -19.37
N ARG A 551 41.62 7.39 -20.19
CA ARG A 551 40.22 7.47 -20.65
C ARG A 551 39.78 6.26 -21.48
N ARG A 552 40.72 5.58 -22.15
CA ARG A 552 40.49 4.32 -22.89
C ARG A 552 40.50 3.07 -22.01
N GLY A 553 40.87 3.20 -20.73
CA GLY A 553 40.98 2.07 -19.80
C GLY A 553 42.23 1.21 -20.00
N GLU A 554 43.20 1.68 -20.78
CA GLU A 554 44.47 0.96 -21.03
C GLU A 554 45.50 1.23 -19.92
N ALA A 555 45.39 2.39 -19.26
CA ALA A 555 46.22 2.78 -18.12
C ALA A 555 45.36 3.42 -17.00
N PHE A 556 45.90 3.49 -15.78
CA PHE A 556 45.22 4.09 -14.63
C PHE A 556 46.18 5.00 -13.89
N GLN A 557 45.78 6.27 -13.72
CA GLN A 557 46.54 7.21 -12.91
C GLN A 557 46.33 6.89 -11.42
N VAL A 558 47.37 6.41 -10.74
CA VAL A 558 47.30 6.12 -9.29
C VAL A 558 47.44 7.43 -8.51
N VAL A 559 48.49 8.19 -8.81
CA VAL A 559 48.72 9.57 -8.36
C VAL A 559 49.19 10.42 -9.53
N LYS A 560 49.18 11.75 -9.36
CA LYS A 560 49.66 12.68 -10.39
C LYS A 560 51.02 12.25 -10.95
N ASP A 561 51.11 12.18 -12.27
CA ASP A 561 52.31 11.78 -13.03
C ASP A 561 52.78 10.31 -12.85
N LEU A 562 51.91 9.42 -12.34
CA LEU A 562 52.19 7.98 -12.19
C LEU A 562 51.01 7.13 -12.70
N TYR A 563 51.29 6.32 -13.72
CA TYR A 563 50.29 5.52 -14.42
C TYR A 563 50.65 4.03 -14.39
N TYR A 564 49.64 3.18 -14.29
CA TYR A 564 49.77 1.72 -14.29
C TYR A 564 48.96 1.11 -15.44
N PRO A 565 49.47 0.12 -16.17
CA PRO A 565 48.67 -0.64 -17.13
C PRO A 565 47.54 -1.42 -16.45
N LEU A 566 46.43 -1.63 -17.15
CA LEU A 566 45.28 -2.39 -16.62
C LEU A 566 45.68 -3.75 -16.02
N ALA A 567 46.46 -4.55 -16.75
CA ALA A 567 46.89 -5.88 -16.31
C ALA A 567 47.70 -5.84 -15.00
N THR A 568 48.47 -4.77 -14.78
CA THR A 568 49.22 -4.57 -13.53
C THR A 568 48.28 -4.22 -12.38
N VAL A 569 47.30 -3.35 -12.62
CA VAL A 569 46.28 -2.98 -11.62
C VAL A 569 45.45 -4.20 -11.22
N GLU A 570 45.07 -5.05 -12.17
CA GLU A 570 44.33 -6.30 -11.88
C GLU A 570 45.13 -7.23 -10.97
N ARG A 571 46.43 -7.42 -11.24
CA ARG A 571 47.31 -8.21 -10.36
C ARG A 571 47.44 -7.61 -8.96
N LEU A 572 47.59 -6.28 -8.86
CA LEU A 572 47.63 -5.59 -7.56
C LEU A 572 46.31 -5.69 -6.81
N ALA A 573 45.18 -5.67 -7.51
CA ALA A 573 43.85 -5.84 -6.93
C ALA A 573 43.64 -7.26 -6.39
N ILE A 574 44.16 -8.29 -7.08
CA ILE A 574 44.17 -9.68 -6.59
C ILE A 574 45.02 -9.78 -5.31
N ILE A 575 46.23 -9.23 -5.31
CA ILE A 575 47.09 -9.23 -4.10
C ILE A 575 46.40 -8.51 -2.93
N ALA A 576 45.76 -7.36 -3.19
CA ALA A 576 45.02 -6.64 -2.16
C ALA A 576 43.86 -7.49 -1.59
N ARG A 577 43.25 -8.34 -2.41
CA ARG A 577 42.19 -9.27 -1.99
C ARG A 577 42.76 -10.39 -1.14
N ASP A 578 43.85 -11.01 -1.56
CA ASP A 578 44.51 -12.09 -0.80
C ASP A 578 44.96 -11.59 0.59
N CYS A 579 45.36 -10.32 0.71
CA CYS A 579 45.66 -9.70 1.99
C CYS A 579 44.46 -9.56 2.93
N LEU A 580 43.22 -9.55 2.43
CA LEU A 580 42.01 -9.48 3.26
C LEU A 580 41.80 -10.77 4.07
N ASP A 581 42.21 -11.92 3.52
CA ASP A 581 42.09 -13.23 4.17
C ASP A 581 43.15 -13.44 5.26
N GLY A 582 44.12 -12.53 5.37
CA GLY A 582 45.16 -12.54 6.39
C GLY A 582 44.68 -12.08 7.77
N PRO A 583 45.38 -12.46 8.85
CA PRO A 583 44.99 -12.18 10.24
C PRO A 583 44.89 -10.68 10.59
N GLU A 584 45.62 -9.81 9.88
CA GLU A 584 45.61 -8.36 10.08
C GLU A 584 44.68 -7.61 9.09
N GLY A 585 44.11 -8.34 8.12
CA GLY A 585 43.37 -7.79 6.98
C GLY A 585 44.25 -6.94 6.04
N LEU A 586 43.58 -6.24 5.12
CA LEU A 586 44.25 -5.34 4.17
C LEU A 586 44.66 -4.03 4.87
N GLN A 587 45.95 -3.90 5.16
CA GLN A 587 46.59 -2.73 5.73
C GLN A 587 47.77 -2.29 4.85
N ALA A 588 48.27 -1.06 5.08
CA ALA A 588 49.45 -0.57 4.35
C ALA A 588 50.69 -1.45 4.55
N ALA A 589 50.86 -2.09 5.71
CA ALA A 589 51.98 -2.97 6.00
C ALA A 589 51.85 -4.32 5.27
N SER A 590 50.71 -5.01 5.41
CA SER A 590 50.47 -6.30 4.75
C SER A 590 50.50 -6.18 3.21
N PHE A 591 49.94 -5.12 2.65
CA PHE A 591 50.00 -4.87 1.21
C PHE A 591 51.42 -4.53 0.70
N ARG A 592 52.20 -3.77 1.48
CA ARG A 592 53.61 -3.47 1.17
C ARG A 592 54.43 -4.76 1.11
N ASP A 593 54.27 -5.62 2.11
CA ASP A 593 55.05 -6.85 2.24
C ASP A 593 54.68 -7.85 1.14
N ALA A 594 53.41 -7.93 0.74
CA ALA A 594 52.94 -8.79 -0.34
C ALA A 594 53.34 -8.29 -1.75
N THR A 595 53.51 -6.98 -1.94
CA THR A 595 53.87 -6.39 -3.25
C THR A 595 55.35 -6.12 -3.42
N GLY A 596 56.14 -6.14 -2.34
CA GLY A 596 57.56 -5.76 -2.35
C GLY A 596 57.81 -4.26 -2.59
N LEU A 597 56.75 -3.44 -2.52
CA LEU A 597 56.83 -2.00 -2.75
C LEU A 597 57.28 -1.23 -1.50
N GLY A 598 57.67 0.03 -1.65
CA GLY A 598 57.89 0.92 -0.51
C GLY A 598 56.56 1.33 0.16
N ARG A 599 56.59 1.63 1.47
CA ARG A 599 55.39 2.04 2.25
C ARG A 599 54.59 3.17 1.59
N LYS A 600 55.29 4.18 1.05
CA LYS A 600 54.66 5.31 0.36
C LYS A 600 53.84 4.86 -0.87
N ARG A 601 54.38 3.93 -1.67
CA ARG A 601 53.72 3.43 -2.88
C ARG A 601 52.53 2.55 -2.56
N ALA A 602 52.66 1.68 -1.55
CA ALA A 602 51.57 0.86 -1.05
C ALA A 602 50.36 1.71 -0.63
N ILE A 603 50.60 2.80 0.13
CA ILE A 603 49.54 3.74 0.54
C ILE A 603 48.88 4.39 -0.68
N GLN A 604 49.65 4.86 -1.66
CA GLN A 604 49.10 5.48 -2.88
C GLN A 604 48.20 4.55 -3.68
N LEU A 605 48.55 3.26 -3.75
CA LEU A 605 47.73 2.24 -4.42
C LEU A 605 46.44 1.93 -3.65
N LEU A 606 46.51 1.85 -2.32
CA LEU A 606 45.32 1.66 -1.48
C LEU A 606 44.38 2.87 -1.56
N GLU A 607 44.92 4.08 -1.56
CA GLU A 607 44.14 5.31 -1.78
C GLU A 607 43.51 5.35 -3.17
N PHE A 608 44.22 4.84 -4.20
CA PHE A 608 43.65 4.65 -5.53
C PHE A 608 42.49 3.65 -5.52
N PHE A 609 42.65 2.48 -4.88
CA PHE A 609 41.58 1.48 -4.77
C PHE A 609 40.35 2.01 -4.01
N ASP A 610 40.57 2.84 -2.99
CA ASP A 610 39.47 3.52 -2.29
C ASP A 610 38.77 4.55 -3.20
N ARG A 611 39.53 5.32 -3.97
CA ARG A 611 39.03 6.35 -4.90
C ARG A 611 38.17 5.75 -6.00
N VAL A 612 38.64 4.68 -6.65
CA VAL A 612 37.91 4.01 -7.75
C VAL A 612 36.73 3.18 -7.23
N GLY A 613 36.67 2.93 -5.93
CA GLY A 613 35.59 2.18 -5.28
C GLY A 613 35.80 0.66 -5.27
N TYR A 614 37.04 0.19 -5.43
CA TYR A 614 37.39 -1.21 -5.20
C TYR A 614 37.36 -1.53 -3.69
N THR A 615 38.01 -0.68 -2.89
CA THR A 615 38.01 -0.77 -1.42
C THR A 615 37.34 0.43 -0.76
N ARG A 616 37.22 0.37 0.56
CA ARG A 616 36.89 1.49 1.43
C ARG A 616 37.72 1.41 2.70
N ARG A 617 38.46 2.46 3.01
CA ARG A 617 39.14 2.61 4.31
C ARG A 617 38.17 2.71 5.48
N VAL A 618 38.42 1.89 6.51
CA VAL A 618 37.74 1.89 7.80
C VAL A 618 38.81 1.86 8.89
N LYS A 619 39.06 3.01 9.54
CA LYS A 619 40.20 3.20 10.45
C LYS A 619 41.54 2.90 9.75
N ASP A 620 42.25 1.87 10.18
CA ASP A 620 43.58 1.48 9.68
C ASP A 620 43.53 0.33 8.66
N THR A 621 42.35 -0.23 8.41
CA THR A 621 42.14 -1.31 7.44
C THR A 621 41.35 -0.82 6.23
N HIS A 622 41.49 -1.53 5.12
CA HIS A 622 40.69 -1.35 3.92
C HIS A 622 39.79 -2.57 3.76
N LEU A 623 38.50 -2.34 3.52
CA LEU A 623 37.54 -3.41 3.27
C LEU A 623 37.17 -3.43 1.79
N LEU A 624 36.97 -4.62 1.22
CA LEU A 624 36.40 -4.76 -0.12
C LEU A 624 34.97 -4.20 -0.10
N ARG A 625 34.58 -3.44 -1.14
CA ARG A 625 33.20 -2.98 -1.23
C ARG A 625 32.26 -4.15 -1.52
N PRO A 626 31.12 -4.26 -0.82
CA PRO A 626 30.12 -5.31 -1.08
C PRO A 626 29.74 -5.31 -2.57
N ASP A 627 29.86 -6.50 -3.17
CA ASP A 627 29.54 -6.81 -4.56
C ASP A 627 30.17 -5.87 -5.61
N THR A 628 31.43 -5.47 -5.39
CA THR A 628 32.27 -4.86 -6.42
C THR A 628 32.63 -5.90 -7.49
N SER A 629 32.49 -5.53 -8.76
CA SER A 629 32.95 -6.35 -9.90
C SER A 629 34.26 -5.84 -10.50
N LEU A 630 34.81 -4.75 -9.96
CA LEU A 630 36.02 -4.11 -10.47
C LEU A 630 37.20 -5.08 -10.42
N PHE A 631 38.01 -5.08 -11.47
CA PHE A 631 39.23 -5.90 -11.58
C PHE A 631 39.01 -7.39 -11.30
N GLY A 632 37.87 -7.94 -11.75
CA GLY A 632 37.55 -9.36 -11.59
C GLY A 632 37.26 -9.78 -10.13
N ALA A 633 36.83 -8.84 -9.29
CA ALA A 633 36.22 -9.20 -8.01
C ALA A 633 34.92 -9.97 -8.24
N ARG A 634 34.82 -11.15 -7.62
CA ARG A 634 33.54 -11.86 -7.51
C ARG A 634 32.82 -11.31 -6.28
N PRO A 635 31.50 -11.09 -6.37
CA PRO A 635 30.70 -10.63 -5.25
C PRO A 635 30.72 -11.62 -4.08
#